data_AF-E5XRN9-F1
#
_entry.id   AF-E5XRN9-F1
#
_cell.length_a   1.000
_cell.length_b   1.000
_cell.length_c   1.000
_cell.angle_alpha   90.00
_cell.angle_beta   90.00
_cell.angle_gamma   90.00
#
_symmetry.space_group_name_H-M   'P 1'
#
loop_
_entity.id
_entity.type
_entity.pdbx_description
1 polymer ?
#
loop_
_entity_poly.entity_id
_entity_poly.type
_entity_poly.pdbx_seq_one_letter_code
_entity_poly.pdbx_strand_id
1 'polypeptide(L)'
;MSPPPGVAVDPDRLAGMGVLVVDLSERYNATATFLRETFSAKGDYEGLLEQLARVLYAFGNSYIDRQTEHGKALRQTGDDCVEAAKEYHKQDSKSAQSFWDWLQKNFDHKDAPPHPDLSPMGFPPVDAAKFSGAAKPNTSTWQIVQYLLARLRPIDGAIEKLAGTALGGKTMHDLSGDWPDLVRVGNAYQAASDAEKTTADEYKNVVAGVDKYWQSVAAQFFGDLAERQLDQVDWQIGNGAAALLKHVGEQGDALAKQAAGLVGNGLSATVKGRSVEDWLRDFAAHGEFSDPSVKDAVTQAAQSIVSGVEPLRAQAEELVKNAHMSLRALEAELTGNAAWVASQFVPGMVHDPEQDIPPQVVGVEAGPDVVFPGPPTVKGADLGVPVPMGPDENGVEQYIFIMGDTADKLKPEGGGDGRVAGNAVLKGHIGPDGKMVYDGFMTNPDGKPTELFPVETCKPKRFTPPPNRSLVPTSAKMVDGKLVVAWQQINWDAHSGATKENPEGHEASEKSWIASYDVDPKTKGVNPVATSNVELQDKNFRQVQLSTYKDPQTGKEQVMIVGSAESRTNTGPHFAKVDPDGVSDPSKWQYYDPGAQNSPSHGWGQPGQVPSHPYTIPNFPNVGEASTQVVGNRIVMVYTDGDPDHGGVYMRSAPLDDPSAFGPPQPIVTNEHTGQDGRVGDHYSQETNYGGFIQDVSPDGKTMTVMMSRWDPYGLYPVTVHLA
;
A
#
# COMPACT_ATOMS: atom_id res chain seq x y z
N MET A 1 -4.85 -24.10 -38.28
CA MET A 1 -5.89 -23.70 -37.31
C MET A 1 -6.51 -24.96 -36.78
N SER A 2 -6.27 -25.28 -35.51
CA SER A 2 -7.01 -26.36 -34.83
C SER A 2 -8.49 -25.94 -34.73
N PRO A 3 -9.44 -26.87 -34.84
CA PRO A 3 -10.85 -26.54 -34.60
C PRO A 3 -10.98 -25.92 -33.19
N PRO A 4 -11.88 -24.93 -32.99
CA PRO A 4 -12.12 -24.38 -31.67
C PRO A 4 -12.47 -25.54 -30.72
N PRO A 5 -11.96 -25.52 -29.47
CA PRO A 5 -12.29 -26.56 -28.49
C PRO A 5 -13.82 -26.64 -28.41
N GLY A 6 -14.36 -27.82 -28.70
CA GLY A 6 -15.79 -28.05 -28.58
C GLY A 6 -16.22 -27.81 -27.14
N VAL A 7 -17.38 -27.18 -26.93
CA VAL A 7 -17.96 -27.07 -25.59
C VAL A 7 -18.32 -28.48 -25.14
N ALA A 8 -17.60 -29.00 -24.16
CA ALA A 8 -17.87 -30.29 -23.53
C ALA A 8 -18.11 -30.05 -22.04
N VAL A 9 -19.31 -30.38 -21.57
CA VAL A 9 -19.69 -30.21 -20.17
C VAL A 9 -20.48 -31.42 -19.71
N ASP A 10 -20.22 -31.88 -18.49
CA ASP A 10 -21.04 -32.83 -17.75
C ASP A 10 -21.80 -32.04 -16.66
N PRO A 11 -23.08 -31.71 -16.88
CA PRO A 11 -23.86 -30.88 -15.97
C PRO A 11 -23.98 -31.46 -14.56
N ASP A 12 -24.07 -32.79 -14.42
CA ASP A 12 -24.18 -33.45 -13.11
C ASP A 12 -22.88 -33.28 -12.30
N ARG A 13 -21.73 -33.37 -12.98
CA ARG A 13 -20.43 -33.13 -12.35
C ARG A 13 -20.26 -31.67 -11.95
N LEU A 14 -20.65 -30.74 -12.80
CA LEU A 14 -20.58 -29.30 -12.49
C LEU A 14 -21.48 -28.92 -11.31
N ALA A 15 -22.70 -29.47 -11.24
CA ALA A 15 -23.59 -29.29 -10.09
C ALA A 15 -22.99 -29.88 -8.81
N GLY A 16 -22.42 -31.09 -8.90
CA GLY A 16 -21.74 -31.73 -7.77
C GLY A 16 -20.54 -30.92 -7.27
N MET A 17 -19.76 -30.30 -8.16
CA MET A 17 -18.70 -29.36 -7.79
C MET A 17 -19.26 -28.14 -7.07
N GLY A 18 -20.34 -27.54 -7.57
CA GLY A 18 -20.98 -26.41 -6.91
C GLY A 18 -21.41 -26.73 -5.47
N VAL A 19 -21.99 -27.91 -5.24
CA VAL A 19 -22.34 -28.38 -3.89
C VAL A 19 -21.10 -28.51 -2.99
N LEU A 20 -19.99 -29.04 -3.51
CA LEU A 20 -18.74 -29.15 -2.74
C LEU A 20 -18.17 -27.77 -2.38
N VAL A 21 -18.20 -26.81 -3.31
CA VAL A 21 -17.72 -25.44 -3.03
C VAL A 21 -18.61 -24.75 -1.98
N VAL A 22 -19.92 -24.98 -1.99
CA VAL A 22 -20.82 -24.50 -0.93
C VAL A 22 -20.47 -25.16 0.42
N ASP A 23 -20.16 -26.45 0.48
CA ASP A 23 -19.71 -27.09 1.75
C ASP A 23 -18.43 -26.43 2.29
N LEU A 24 -17.46 -26.15 1.40
CA LEU A 24 -16.22 -25.45 1.77
C LEU A 24 -16.52 -24.05 2.34
N SER A 25 -17.50 -23.34 1.80
CA SER A 25 -17.92 -22.03 2.32
C SER A 25 -18.40 -22.07 3.77
N GLU A 26 -19.11 -23.13 4.16
CA GLU A 26 -19.61 -23.29 5.53
C GLU A 26 -18.47 -23.54 6.53
N ARG A 27 -17.35 -24.10 6.08
CA ARG A 27 -16.15 -24.29 6.91
C ARG A 27 -15.45 -22.97 7.24
N TYR A 28 -15.42 -22.03 6.29
CA TYR A 28 -14.97 -20.65 6.55
C TYR A 28 -15.88 -19.95 7.57
N ASN A 29 -17.20 -20.07 7.44
CA ASN A 29 -18.15 -19.52 8.40
C ASN A 29 -18.01 -20.13 9.81
N ALA A 30 -17.77 -21.44 9.88
CA ALA A 30 -17.51 -22.14 11.14
C ALA A 30 -16.22 -21.65 11.80
N THR A 31 -15.16 -21.43 11.01
CA THR A 31 -13.88 -20.87 11.47
C THR A 31 -14.05 -19.44 12.00
N ALA A 32 -14.78 -18.59 11.27
CA ALA A 32 -15.12 -17.24 11.70
C ALA A 32 -15.91 -17.24 13.04
N THR A 33 -16.85 -18.18 13.19
CA THR A 33 -17.64 -18.34 14.43
C THR A 33 -16.75 -18.77 15.60
N PHE A 34 -15.90 -19.78 15.40
CA PHE A 34 -14.93 -20.24 16.40
C PHE A 34 -14.01 -19.10 16.89
N LEU A 35 -13.50 -18.28 15.97
CA LEU A 35 -12.68 -17.12 16.33
C LEU A 35 -13.48 -16.06 17.09
N ARG A 36 -14.71 -15.74 16.65
CA ARG A 36 -15.58 -14.77 17.33
C ARG A 36 -15.86 -15.18 18.77
N GLU A 37 -16.16 -16.46 19.00
CA GLU A 37 -16.32 -17.02 20.35
C GLU A 37 -15.03 -16.89 21.16
N THR A 38 -13.89 -17.22 20.55
CA THR A 38 -12.55 -17.12 21.16
C THR A 38 -12.21 -15.69 21.61
N PHE A 39 -12.48 -14.68 20.78
CA PHE A 39 -12.22 -13.27 21.10
C PHE A 39 -13.28 -12.65 22.02
N SER A 40 -14.52 -13.16 22.03
CA SER A 40 -15.57 -12.66 22.92
C SER A 40 -15.32 -13.01 24.39
N ALA A 41 -14.58 -14.10 24.66
CA ALA A 41 -14.11 -14.46 25.98
C ALA A 41 -12.96 -13.52 26.38
N LYS A 42 -13.31 -12.33 26.88
CA LYS A 42 -12.34 -11.32 27.32
C LYS A 42 -11.39 -11.92 28.37
N GLY A 43 -10.09 -11.92 28.05
CA GLY A 43 -9.04 -12.02 29.05
C GLY A 43 -9.02 -10.75 29.91
N ASP A 44 -8.52 -10.87 31.14
CA ASP A 44 -8.27 -9.72 32.01
C ASP A 44 -6.97 -9.02 31.55
N TYR A 45 -7.08 -8.26 30.46
CA TYR A 45 -5.99 -7.49 29.86
C TYR A 45 -5.77 -6.17 30.62
N GLU A 46 -4.93 -6.22 31.65
CA GLU A 46 -4.49 -5.06 32.44
C GLU A 46 -3.01 -4.73 32.16
N GLY A 47 -2.55 -3.56 32.61
CA GLY A 47 -1.14 -3.15 32.52
C GLY A 47 -0.66 -3.03 31.07
N LEU A 48 0.50 -3.61 30.75
CA LEU A 48 1.05 -3.57 29.39
C LEU A 48 0.18 -4.31 28.37
N LEU A 49 -0.58 -5.33 28.80
CA LEU A 49 -1.46 -6.07 27.90
C LEU A 49 -2.67 -5.26 27.44
N GLU A 50 -3.12 -4.27 28.21
CA GLU A 50 -4.19 -3.36 27.78
C GLU A 50 -3.81 -2.61 26.50
N GLN A 51 -2.52 -2.27 26.35
CA GLN A 51 -2.00 -1.58 25.16
C GLN A 51 -2.08 -2.47 23.92
N LEU A 52 -1.77 -3.77 24.08
CA LEU A 52 -1.82 -4.75 23.00
C LEU A 52 -3.26 -5.16 22.65
N ALA A 53 -4.15 -5.20 23.64
CA ALA A 53 -5.51 -5.72 23.50
C ALA A 53 -6.28 -5.03 22.36
N ARG A 54 -6.15 -3.70 22.22
CA ARG A 54 -6.84 -2.96 21.14
C ARG A 54 -6.42 -3.42 19.75
N VAL A 55 -5.11 -3.58 19.52
CA VAL A 55 -4.58 -4.03 18.22
C VAL A 55 -4.90 -5.50 17.98
N LEU A 56 -4.82 -6.33 19.02
CA LEU A 56 -5.19 -7.74 18.95
C LEU A 56 -6.64 -7.93 18.50
N TYR A 57 -7.58 -7.18 19.11
CA TYR A 57 -8.99 -7.26 18.76
C TYR A 57 -9.27 -6.67 17.38
N ALA A 58 -8.61 -5.57 16.99
CA ALA A 58 -8.75 -4.99 15.65
C ALA A 58 -8.31 -6.00 14.58
N PHE A 59 -7.11 -6.56 14.73
CA PHE A 59 -6.58 -7.60 13.86
C PHE A 59 -7.49 -8.84 13.82
N GLY A 60 -8.00 -9.30 14.97
CA GLY A 60 -8.90 -10.46 15.04
C GLY A 60 -10.26 -10.26 14.41
N ASN A 61 -10.87 -9.09 14.59
CA ASN A 61 -12.11 -8.75 13.90
C ASN A 61 -11.87 -8.69 12.38
N SER A 62 -10.78 -8.06 11.95
CA SER A 62 -10.37 -8.00 10.54
C SER A 62 -10.18 -9.40 9.94
N TYR A 63 -9.59 -10.34 10.69
CA TYR A 63 -9.44 -11.74 10.24
C TYR A 63 -10.79 -12.48 10.19
N ILE A 64 -11.67 -12.30 11.18
CA ILE A 64 -13.04 -12.86 11.17
C ILE A 64 -13.83 -12.37 9.96
N ASP A 65 -13.75 -11.07 9.66
CA ASP A 65 -14.47 -10.48 8.54
C ASP A 65 -13.99 -11.09 7.21
N ARG A 66 -12.67 -11.25 7.03
CA ARG A 66 -12.11 -11.94 5.85
C ARG A 66 -12.59 -13.38 5.71
N GLN A 67 -12.56 -14.17 6.77
CA GLN A 67 -13.09 -15.55 6.75
C GLN A 67 -14.57 -15.56 6.32
N THR A 68 -15.34 -14.59 6.79
CA THR A 68 -16.76 -14.44 6.40
C THR A 68 -16.89 -14.09 4.91
N GLU A 69 -16.05 -13.18 4.39
CA GLU A 69 -16.07 -12.81 2.96
C GLU A 69 -15.61 -13.94 2.04
N HIS A 70 -14.59 -14.72 2.43
CA HIS A 70 -14.19 -15.93 1.72
C HIS A 70 -15.31 -16.96 1.66
N GLY A 71 -15.99 -17.18 2.80
CA GLY A 71 -17.18 -18.00 2.85
C GLY A 71 -18.24 -17.52 1.85
N LYS A 72 -18.57 -16.23 1.84
CA LYS A 72 -19.54 -15.67 0.86
C LYS A 72 -19.09 -15.88 -0.59
N ALA A 73 -17.83 -15.61 -0.91
CA ALA A 73 -17.29 -15.73 -2.27
C ALA A 73 -17.33 -17.18 -2.77
N LEU A 74 -16.94 -18.15 -1.94
CA LEU A 74 -17.04 -19.56 -2.28
C LEU A 74 -18.50 -19.99 -2.43
N ARG A 75 -19.38 -19.56 -1.52
CA ARG A 75 -20.81 -19.89 -1.61
C ARG A 75 -21.41 -19.40 -2.92
N GLN A 76 -21.13 -18.15 -3.30
CA GLN A 76 -21.56 -17.58 -4.57
C GLN A 76 -21.01 -18.37 -5.76
N THR A 77 -19.72 -18.70 -5.74
CA THR A 77 -19.06 -19.52 -6.78
C THR A 77 -19.74 -20.89 -6.92
N GLY A 78 -20.07 -21.53 -5.79
CA GLY A 78 -20.77 -22.81 -5.78
C GLY A 78 -22.21 -22.72 -6.30
N ASP A 79 -22.95 -21.68 -5.92
CA ASP A 79 -24.30 -21.38 -6.43
C ASP A 79 -24.26 -21.13 -7.96
N ASP A 80 -23.26 -20.39 -8.44
CA ASP A 80 -23.04 -20.11 -9.88
C ASP A 80 -22.71 -21.38 -10.68
N CYS A 81 -21.90 -22.30 -10.13
CA CYS A 81 -21.68 -23.61 -10.75
C CYS A 81 -22.99 -24.41 -10.88
N VAL A 82 -23.84 -24.41 -9.85
CA VAL A 82 -25.14 -25.10 -9.88
C VAL A 82 -26.08 -24.48 -10.92
N GLU A 83 -26.13 -23.15 -11.03
CA GLU A 83 -26.92 -22.47 -12.05
C GLU A 83 -26.38 -22.72 -13.47
N ALA A 84 -25.06 -22.68 -13.66
CA ALA A 84 -24.43 -23.02 -14.94
C ALA A 84 -24.76 -24.45 -15.36
N ALA A 85 -24.70 -25.41 -14.44
CA ALA A 85 -25.12 -26.79 -14.69
C ALA A 85 -26.57 -26.89 -15.16
N LYS A 86 -27.50 -26.17 -14.50
CA LYS A 86 -28.91 -26.12 -14.92
C LYS A 86 -29.07 -25.57 -16.33
N GLU A 87 -28.29 -24.56 -16.72
CA GLU A 87 -28.39 -23.98 -18.06
C GLU A 87 -27.85 -24.92 -19.14
N TYR A 88 -26.72 -25.59 -18.89
CA TYR A 88 -26.22 -26.62 -19.80
C TYR A 88 -27.21 -27.78 -19.95
N HIS A 89 -27.85 -28.21 -18.87
CA HIS A 89 -28.89 -29.24 -18.93
C HIS A 89 -30.09 -28.84 -19.80
N LYS A 90 -30.52 -27.57 -19.72
CA LYS A 90 -31.56 -27.03 -20.61
C LYS A 90 -31.09 -27.00 -22.06
N GLN A 91 -29.83 -26.64 -22.32
CA GLN A 91 -29.26 -26.61 -23.66
C GLN A 91 -29.19 -28.01 -24.28
N ASP A 92 -28.78 -29.01 -23.50
CA ASP A 92 -28.75 -30.42 -23.93
C ASP A 92 -30.15 -30.92 -24.23
N SER A 93 -31.13 -30.61 -23.37
CA SER A 93 -32.53 -30.95 -23.59
C SER A 93 -33.09 -30.33 -24.88
N LYS A 94 -32.79 -29.04 -25.14
CA LYS A 94 -33.19 -28.36 -26.39
C LYS A 94 -32.51 -28.97 -27.62
N SER A 95 -31.24 -29.33 -27.51
CA SER A 95 -30.47 -29.94 -28.60
C SER A 95 -30.96 -31.34 -28.91
N ALA A 96 -31.25 -32.15 -27.89
CA ALA A 96 -31.87 -33.46 -28.01
C ALA A 96 -33.25 -33.36 -28.65
N GLN A 97 -34.11 -32.43 -28.20
CA GLN A 97 -35.41 -32.20 -28.81
C GLN A 97 -35.30 -31.79 -30.28
N SER A 98 -34.39 -30.87 -30.60
CA SER A 98 -34.16 -30.43 -31.99
C SER A 98 -33.68 -31.58 -32.90
N PHE A 99 -32.82 -32.44 -32.37
CA PHE A 99 -32.38 -33.65 -33.06
C PHE A 99 -33.54 -34.64 -33.25
N TRP A 100 -34.38 -34.81 -32.24
CA TRP A 100 -35.59 -35.63 -32.32
C TRP A 100 -36.58 -35.11 -33.36
N ASP A 101 -36.86 -33.81 -33.36
CA ASP A 101 -37.73 -33.16 -34.35
C ASP A 101 -37.16 -33.34 -35.77
N TRP A 102 -35.83 -33.25 -35.92
CA TRP A 102 -35.16 -33.54 -37.19
C TRP A 102 -35.29 -35.01 -37.59
N LEU A 103 -35.07 -35.96 -36.68
CA LEU A 103 -35.26 -37.39 -36.96
C LEU A 103 -36.69 -37.70 -37.38
N GLN A 104 -37.66 -37.17 -36.65
CA GLN A 104 -39.09 -37.29 -36.96
C GLN A 104 -39.44 -36.73 -38.33
N LYS A 105 -38.83 -35.61 -38.72
CA LYS A 105 -39.05 -35.00 -40.03
C LYS A 105 -38.43 -35.79 -41.19
N ASN A 106 -37.33 -36.51 -40.95
CA ASN A 106 -36.51 -37.10 -42.00
C ASN A 106 -36.54 -38.64 -42.06
N PHE A 107 -37.13 -39.32 -41.07
CA PHE A 107 -37.21 -40.79 -41.00
C PHE A 107 -38.61 -41.28 -40.61
N ASP A 108 -39.02 -42.44 -41.15
CA ASP A 108 -40.35 -43.03 -40.95
C ASP A 108 -40.50 -43.63 -39.53
N HIS A 109 -41.53 -43.22 -38.80
CA HIS A 109 -41.65 -43.12 -37.33
C HIS A 109 -41.65 -44.39 -36.45
N LYS A 110 -41.30 -45.59 -36.94
CA LYS A 110 -41.67 -46.83 -36.21
C LYS A 110 -40.72 -47.31 -35.11
N ASP A 111 -39.49 -46.78 -35.00
CA ASP A 111 -38.47 -47.32 -34.08
C ASP A 111 -37.79 -46.28 -33.16
N ALA A 112 -38.37 -45.09 -32.96
CA ALA A 112 -37.80 -44.05 -32.11
C ALA A 112 -37.94 -44.39 -30.59
N PRO A 113 -36.85 -44.56 -29.81
CA PRO A 113 -36.93 -44.80 -28.37
C PRO A 113 -37.53 -43.61 -27.57
N PRO A 114 -38.20 -43.85 -26.44
CA PRO A 114 -38.79 -42.80 -25.59
C PRO A 114 -37.73 -41.91 -24.93
N HIS A 115 -38.08 -40.65 -24.70
CA HIS A 115 -37.24 -39.63 -24.07
C HIS A 115 -36.90 -40.00 -22.61
N PRO A 116 -35.63 -40.00 -22.18
CA PRO A 116 -35.28 -40.23 -20.79
C PRO A 116 -35.76 -39.06 -19.91
N ASP A 117 -36.27 -39.38 -18.72
CA ASP A 117 -36.63 -38.42 -17.67
C ASP A 117 -35.34 -37.89 -17.03
N LEU A 118 -35.18 -36.56 -17.00
CA LEU A 118 -33.97 -35.85 -16.59
C LEU A 118 -34.22 -35.02 -15.31
N SER A 119 -34.89 -35.60 -14.32
CA SER A 119 -35.14 -34.95 -13.02
C SER A 119 -33.86 -34.88 -12.16
N PRO A 120 -33.54 -33.73 -11.50
CA PRO A 120 -32.32 -33.57 -10.71
C PRO A 120 -32.37 -34.34 -9.38
N MET A 121 -31.30 -35.07 -9.04
CA MET A 121 -31.14 -35.76 -7.76
C MET A 121 -30.68 -34.80 -6.66
N GLY A 122 -31.33 -34.86 -5.48
CA GLY A 122 -30.92 -34.11 -4.28
C GLY A 122 -29.86 -34.86 -3.44
N PHE A 123 -28.99 -34.12 -2.77
CA PHE A 123 -27.84 -34.64 -2.01
C PHE A 123 -27.94 -34.35 -0.50
N PRO A 124 -27.33 -35.20 0.37
CA PRO A 124 -27.47 -35.12 1.82
C PRO A 124 -26.50 -34.08 2.47
N PRO A 125 -26.82 -33.58 3.68
CA PRO A 125 -25.99 -32.60 4.41
C PRO A 125 -24.77 -33.23 5.10
N VAL A 126 -23.74 -32.41 5.36
CA VAL A 126 -22.46 -32.81 5.97
C VAL A 126 -22.37 -32.36 7.45
N ASP A 127 -21.66 -33.14 8.26
CA ASP A 127 -21.59 -33.09 9.73
C ASP A 127 -20.48 -32.17 10.26
N ALA A 128 -20.87 -31.15 11.04
CA ALA A 128 -20.02 -30.07 11.58
C ALA A 128 -19.19 -30.45 12.84
N ALA A 129 -19.09 -31.73 13.18
CA ALA A 129 -18.59 -32.21 14.49
C ALA A 129 -17.07 -32.03 14.79
N LYS A 130 -16.28 -31.28 14.00
CA LYS A 130 -14.81 -31.17 14.19
C LYS A 130 -14.32 -30.01 15.07
N PHE A 131 -15.19 -29.15 15.58
CA PHE A 131 -14.77 -28.02 16.43
C PHE A 131 -15.02 -28.32 17.91
N SER A 132 -14.03 -28.88 18.63
CA SER A 132 -14.05 -28.97 20.09
C SER A 132 -13.11 -27.93 20.71
N GLY A 133 -13.67 -27.06 21.56
CA GLY A 133 -13.03 -25.85 22.09
C GLY A 133 -11.74 -26.09 22.89
N ALA A 134 -10.75 -25.23 22.65
CA ALA A 134 -9.50 -25.19 23.41
C ALA A 134 -9.81 -24.91 24.90
N ALA A 135 -9.43 -25.85 25.78
CA ALA A 135 -9.59 -25.69 27.21
C ALA A 135 -8.75 -24.52 27.73
N LYS A 136 -9.30 -23.72 28.66
CA LYS A 136 -8.53 -22.68 29.35
C LYS A 136 -7.36 -23.30 30.12
N PRO A 137 -6.14 -22.72 30.08
CA PRO A 137 -5.04 -23.18 30.92
C PRO A 137 -5.43 -23.09 32.40
N ASN A 138 -5.11 -24.13 33.18
CA ASN A 138 -5.37 -24.13 34.62
C ASN A 138 -4.31 -23.30 35.36
N THR A 139 -4.79 -22.39 36.23
CA THR A 139 -4.05 -21.47 37.13
C THR A 139 -3.16 -20.44 36.43
N SER A 140 -3.66 -19.20 36.31
CA SER A 140 -2.94 -18.12 35.65
C SER A 140 -1.99 -17.39 36.61
N THR A 141 -0.77 -17.11 36.14
CA THR A 141 0.21 -16.22 36.78
C THR A 141 -0.39 -14.88 37.17
N TRP A 142 -1.40 -14.43 36.41
CA TRP A 142 -2.28 -13.32 36.73
C TRP A 142 -2.83 -13.39 38.17
N GLN A 143 -3.36 -14.53 38.62
CA GLN A 143 -3.88 -14.68 39.99
C GLN A 143 -2.79 -14.47 41.05
N ILE A 144 -1.57 -14.92 40.77
CA ILE A 144 -0.41 -14.77 41.66
C ILE A 144 0.01 -13.29 41.73
N VAL A 145 0.10 -12.60 40.58
CA VAL A 145 0.44 -11.19 40.52
C VAL A 145 -0.64 -10.33 41.17
N GLN A 146 -1.92 -10.57 40.90
CA GLN A 146 -3.04 -9.87 41.53
C GLN A 146 -3.08 -10.07 43.05
N TYR A 147 -2.79 -11.28 43.52
CA TYR A 147 -2.66 -11.56 44.95
C TYR A 147 -1.52 -10.75 45.60
N LEU A 148 -0.37 -10.66 44.93
CA LEU A 148 0.75 -9.85 45.39
C LEU A 148 0.41 -8.35 45.38
N LEU A 149 -0.23 -7.85 44.32
CA LEU A 149 -0.70 -6.47 44.21
C LEU A 149 -1.65 -6.09 45.34
N ALA A 150 -2.63 -6.96 45.64
CA ALA A 150 -3.57 -6.74 46.74
C ALA A 150 -2.87 -6.65 48.10
N ARG A 151 -1.77 -7.40 48.29
CA ARG A 151 -0.96 -7.35 49.52
C ARG A 151 -0.01 -6.15 49.60
N LEU A 152 0.50 -5.68 48.46
CA LEU A 152 1.42 -4.53 48.40
C LEU A 152 0.70 -3.19 48.49
N ARG A 153 -0.52 -3.09 47.94
CA ARG A 153 -1.29 -1.83 47.84
C ARG A 153 -1.41 -1.04 49.16
N PRO A 154 -1.65 -1.66 50.34
CA PRO A 154 -1.76 -0.91 51.60
C PRO A 154 -0.48 -0.22 52.07
N ILE A 155 0.69 -0.64 51.57
CA ILE A 155 2.01 -0.11 51.98
C ILE A 155 2.79 0.53 50.83
N ASP A 156 2.18 0.62 49.66
CA ASP A 156 2.87 1.04 48.46
C ASP A 156 3.39 2.48 48.57
N GLY A 157 2.59 3.39 49.16
CA GLY A 157 3.02 4.76 49.43
C GLY A 157 4.14 4.87 50.48
N ALA A 158 4.37 3.83 51.28
CA ALA A 158 5.50 3.76 52.20
C ALA A 158 6.77 3.29 51.49
N ILE A 159 6.62 2.24 50.66
CA ILE A 159 7.69 1.74 49.81
C ILE A 159 8.16 2.86 48.87
N GLU A 160 7.23 3.61 48.27
CA GLU A 160 7.54 4.74 47.42
C GLU A 160 8.33 5.83 48.15
N LYS A 161 7.95 6.18 49.39
CA LYS A 161 8.69 7.15 50.21
C LYS A 161 10.10 6.68 50.57
N LEU A 162 10.32 5.38 50.73
CA LEU A 162 11.60 4.81 51.16
C LEU A 162 12.53 4.48 49.98
N ALA A 163 11.98 3.90 48.91
CA ALA A 163 12.71 3.40 47.76
C ALA A 163 12.61 4.31 46.53
N GLY A 164 11.78 5.36 46.58
CA GLY A 164 11.57 6.31 45.48
C GLY A 164 10.62 5.81 44.38
N THR A 165 10.03 4.62 44.51
CA THR A 165 9.10 4.05 43.52
C THR A 165 8.08 3.13 44.18
N ALA A 166 6.82 3.24 43.73
CA ALA A 166 5.71 2.39 44.11
C ALA A 166 5.80 1.01 43.43
N LEU A 167 5.95 -0.04 44.23
CA LEU A 167 6.23 -1.41 43.81
C LEU A 167 4.96 -2.12 43.33
N GLY A 168 3.84 -1.88 44.02
CA GLY A 168 2.52 -2.37 43.63
C GLY A 168 1.91 -1.56 42.50
N GLY A 169 1.98 -0.23 42.57
CA GLY A 169 1.22 0.67 41.70
C GLY A 169 1.76 0.79 40.28
N LYS A 170 3.08 0.82 40.10
CA LYS A 170 3.70 0.98 38.78
C LYS A 170 4.33 -0.31 38.29
N THR A 171 5.23 -0.88 39.08
CA THR A 171 6.10 -1.97 38.60
C THR A 171 5.36 -3.31 38.43
N MET A 172 4.54 -3.72 39.40
CA MET A 172 3.81 -5.00 39.32
C MET A 172 2.48 -4.91 38.56
N HIS A 173 1.85 -3.73 38.51
CA HIS A 173 0.63 -3.50 37.75
C HIS A 173 0.86 -3.67 36.24
N ASP A 174 1.99 -3.20 35.72
CA ASP A 174 2.32 -3.33 34.30
C ASP A 174 2.45 -4.80 33.84
N LEU A 175 2.72 -5.72 34.77
CA LEU A 175 2.83 -7.16 34.53
C LEU A 175 1.54 -7.93 34.88
N SER A 176 0.48 -7.25 35.33
CA SER A 176 -0.70 -7.86 35.95
C SER A 176 -1.74 -8.45 35.00
N GLY A 177 -1.48 -8.46 33.69
CA GLY A 177 -2.38 -9.00 32.68
C GLY A 177 -2.34 -10.53 32.50
N ASP A 178 -3.38 -11.09 31.86
CA ASP A 178 -3.50 -12.54 31.58
C ASP A 178 -2.66 -13.00 30.38
N TRP A 179 -1.33 -13.06 30.54
CA TRP A 179 -0.39 -13.52 29.49
C TRP A 179 -0.70 -14.92 28.92
N PRO A 180 -1.14 -15.92 29.72
CA PRO A 180 -1.62 -17.20 29.19
C PRO A 180 -2.79 -17.09 28.21
N ASP A 181 -3.63 -16.06 28.31
CA ASP A 181 -4.73 -15.84 27.37
C ASP A 181 -4.21 -15.52 25.96
N LEU A 182 -3.06 -14.83 25.82
CA LEU A 182 -2.43 -14.61 24.52
C LEU A 182 -1.98 -15.91 23.86
N VAL A 183 -1.52 -16.90 24.65
CA VAL A 183 -1.18 -18.23 24.13
C VAL A 183 -2.43 -18.95 23.64
N ARG A 184 -3.55 -18.86 24.38
CA ARG A 184 -4.85 -19.40 23.95
C ARG A 184 -5.29 -18.76 22.63
N VAL A 185 -5.20 -17.43 22.52
CA VAL A 185 -5.55 -16.69 21.29
C VAL A 185 -4.63 -17.07 20.13
N GLY A 186 -3.31 -17.16 20.35
CA GLY A 186 -2.34 -17.61 19.35
C GLY A 186 -2.64 -19.04 18.85
N ASN A 187 -3.00 -19.96 19.75
CA ASN A 187 -3.40 -21.31 19.37
C ASN A 187 -4.71 -21.35 18.57
N ALA A 188 -5.66 -20.45 18.87
CA ALA A 188 -6.89 -20.34 18.10
C ALA A 188 -6.63 -19.82 16.67
N TYR A 189 -5.73 -18.84 16.50
CA TYR A 189 -5.29 -18.44 15.16
C TYR A 189 -4.61 -19.58 14.40
N GLN A 190 -3.74 -20.35 15.05
CA GLN A 190 -3.11 -21.50 14.41
C GLN A 190 -4.16 -22.50 13.94
N ALA A 191 -5.13 -22.84 14.80
CA ALA A 191 -6.20 -23.77 14.44
C ALA A 191 -7.07 -23.26 13.29
N ALA A 192 -7.36 -21.95 13.25
CA ALA A 192 -8.09 -21.33 12.14
C ALA A 192 -7.28 -21.37 10.84
N SER A 193 -5.99 -21.04 10.89
CA SER A 193 -5.07 -21.10 9.74
C SER A 193 -4.93 -22.53 9.18
N ASP A 194 -4.81 -23.54 10.05
CA ASP A 194 -4.73 -24.94 9.64
C ASP A 194 -6.05 -25.42 8.98
N ALA A 195 -7.20 -24.96 9.49
CA ALA A 195 -8.52 -25.25 8.92
C ALA A 195 -8.72 -24.57 7.57
N GLU A 196 -8.29 -23.31 7.45
CA GLU A 196 -8.29 -22.55 6.20
C GLU A 196 -7.44 -23.24 5.13
N LYS A 197 -6.21 -23.65 5.48
CA LYS A 197 -5.32 -24.41 4.60
C LYS A 197 -5.94 -25.70 4.10
N THR A 198 -6.53 -26.48 5.01
CA THR A 198 -7.21 -27.72 4.64
C THR A 198 -8.36 -27.44 3.65
N THR A 199 -9.09 -26.36 3.88
CA THR A 199 -10.22 -25.96 3.02
C THR A 199 -9.73 -25.47 1.64
N ALA A 200 -8.62 -24.72 1.58
CA ALA A 200 -8.00 -24.31 0.32
C ALA A 200 -7.41 -25.50 -0.47
N ASP A 201 -6.74 -26.43 0.19
CA ASP A 201 -6.23 -27.66 -0.45
C ASP A 201 -7.39 -28.47 -1.05
N GLU A 202 -8.51 -28.61 -0.33
CA GLU A 202 -9.72 -29.24 -0.86
C GLU A 202 -10.32 -28.46 -2.04
N TYR A 203 -10.38 -27.13 -1.97
CA TYR A 203 -10.87 -26.30 -3.06
C TYR A 203 -10.00 -26.42 -4.31
N LYS A 204 -8.68 -26.39 -4.16
CA LYS A 204 -7.71 -26.61 -5.23
C LYS A 204 -7.91 -27.96 -5.92
N ASN A 205 -8.24 -29.00 -5.16
CA ASN A 205 -8.58 -30.31 -5.73
C ASN A 205 -9.88 -30.30 -6.53
N VAL A 206 -10.88 -29.50 -6.12
CA VAL A 206 -12.12 -29.29 -6.90
C VAL A 206 -11.78 -28.58 -8.23
N VAL A 207 -10.97 -27.51 -8.17
CA VAL A 207 -10.56 -26.72 -9.34
C VAL A 207 -9.77 -27.55 -10.34
N ALA A 208 -8.80 -28.34 -9.87
CA ALA A 208 -8.03 -29.23 -10.73
C ALA A 208 -8.90 -30.32 -11.43
N GLY A 209 -10.10 -30.59 -10.91
CA GLY A 209 -11.07 -31.51 -11.50
C GLY A 209 -11.91 -30.91 -12.64
N VAL A 210 -11.94 -29.58 -12.79
CA VAL A 210 -12.82 -28.85 -13.74
C VAL A 210 -12.57 -29.29 -15.17
N ASP A 211 -11.32 -29.24 -15.64
CA ASP A 211 -10.94 -29.44 -17.05
C ASP A 211 -11.35 -30.80 -17.62
N LYS A 212 -11.56 -31.79 -16.73
CA LYS A 212 -11.97 -33.14 -17.10
C LYS A 212 -13.45 -33.22 -17.48
N TYR A 213 -14.28 -32.35 -16.93
CA TYR A 213 -15.74 -32.40 -17.04
C TYR A 213 -16.36 -31.12 -17.56
N TRP A 214 -15.57 -30.04 -17.72
CA TRP A 214 -16.05 -28.76 -18.22
C TRP A 214 -14.95 -28.06 -19.04
N GLN A 215 -15.17 -27.99 -20.35
CA GLN A 215 -14.29 -27.35 -21.32
C GLN A 215 -15.07 -26.26 -22.04
N SER A 216 -14.93 -25.02 -21.57
CA SER A 216 -15.57 -23.84 -22.15
C SER A 216 -14.85 -22.56 -21.72
N VAL A 217 -15.19 -21.42 -22.33
CA VAL A 217 -14.73 -20.10 -21.86
C VAL A 217 -15.19 -19.84 -20.41
N ALA A 218 -16.38 -20.32 -20.03
CA ALA A 218 -16.86 -20.20 -18.65
C ALA A 218 -16.03 -21.06 -17.68
N ALA A 219 -15.54 -22.22 -18.13
CA ALA A 219 -14.65 -23.08 -17.33
C ALA A 219 -13.28 -22.42 -17.10
N GLN A 220 -12.74 -21.74 -18.13
CA GLN A 220 -11.51 -20.94 -18.01
C GLN A 220 -11.69 -19.80 -17.01
N PHE A 221 -12.79 -19.05 -17.13
CA PHE A 221 -13.11 -17.97 -16.19
C PHE A 221 -13.27 -18.48 -14.75
N PHE A 222 -13.91 -19.65 -14.57
CA PHE A 222 -13.95 -20.30 -13.26
C PHE A 222 -12.55 -20.65 -12.74
N GLY A 223 -11.68 -21.21 -13.59
CA GLY A 223 -10.29 -21.52 -13.24
C GLY A 223 -9.54 -20.29 -12.77
N ASP A 224 -9.57 -19.21 -13.54
CA ASP A 224 -8.91 -17.93 -13.20
C ASP A 224 -9.46 -17.35 -11.88
N LEU A 225 -10.77 -17.38 -11.68
CA LEU A 225 -11.42 -16.90 -10.46
C LEU A 225 -10.98 -17.74 -9.25
N ALA A 226 -10.94 -19.05 -9.41
CA ALA A 226 -10.60 -19.96 -8.34
C ALA A 226 -9.12 -19.93 -7.98
N GLU A 227 -8.21 -19.76 -8.95
CA GLU A 227 -6.79 -19.51 -8.70
C GLU A 227 -6.60 -18.23 -7.88
N ARG A 228 -7.27 -17.12 -8.23
CA ARG A 228 -7.21 -15.88 -7.44
C ARG A 228 -7.71 -16.06 -6.01
N GLN A 229 -8.79 -16.83 -5.81
CA GLN A 229 -9.29 -17.15 -4.47
C GLN A 229 -8.29 -17.99 -3.67
N LEU A 230 -7.62 -18.95 -4.32
CA LEU A 230 -6.61 -19.79 -3.69
C LEU A 230 -5.35 -18.99 -3.33
N ASP A 231 -4.87 -18.12 -4.22
CA ASP A 231 -3.73 -17.25 -3.97
C ASP A 231 -4.00 -16.31 -2.78
N GLN A 232 -5.23 -15.78 -2.69
CA GLN A 232 -5.65 -14.93 -1.57
C GLN A 232 -5.59 -15.69 -0.24
N VAL A 233 -6.01 -16.96 -0.23
CA VAL A 233 -6.02 -17.79 0.96
C VAL A 233 -4.60 -18.24 1.33
N ASP A 234 -3.79 -18.67 0.36
CA ASP A 234 -2.39 -19.08 0.59
C ASP A 234 -1.58 -17.94 1.23
N TRP A 235 -1.81 -16.71 0.79
CA TRP A 235 -1.18 -15.53 1.40
C TRP A 235 -1.64 -15.30 2.86
N GLN A 236 -2.92 -15.54 3.18
CA GLN A 236 -3.44 -15.39 4.55
C GLN A 236 -2.92 -16.48 5.50
N ILE A 237 -2.78 -17.71 5.01
CA ILE A 237 -2.28 -18.88 5.77
C ILE A 237 -0.81 -18.71 6.20
N GLY A 238 -0.05 -17.84 5.53
CA GLY A 238 1.39 -17.67 5.76
C GLY A 238 1.80 -16.80 6.96
N ASN A 239 0.88 -16.10 7.61
CA ASN A 239 1.26 -14.95 8.43
C ASN A 239 1.50 -15.26 9.92
N GLY A 240 2.68 -14.86 10.40
CA GLY A 240 3.28 -15.15 11.71
C GLY A 240 2.54 -14.61 12.94
N ALA A 241 1.28 -14.18 12.83
CA ALA A 241 0.49 -13.68 13.96
C ALA A 241 0.29 -14.75 15.05
N ALA A 242 0.01 -16.01 14.67
CA ALA A 242 -0.12 -17.11 15.64
C ALA A 242 1.19 -17.34 16.41
N ALA A 243 2.31 -17.42 15.69
CA ALA A 243 3.64 -17.60 16.28
C ALA A 243 4.05 -16.42 17.17
N LEU A 244 3.78 -15.19 16.72
CA LEU A 244 4.05 -13.95 17.46
C LEU A 244 3.26 -13.90 18.77
N LEU A 245 1.95 -14.12 18.73
CA LEU A 245 1.10 -14.03 19.93
C LEU A 245 1.44 -15.11 20.95
N LYS A 246 1.74 -16.33 20.48
CA LYS A 246 2.22 -17.40 21.35
C LYS A 246 3.56 -17.04 21.99
N HIS A 247 4.52 -16.55 21.21
CA HIS A 247 5.84 -16.15 21.70
C HIS A 247 5.75 -15.03 22.74
N VAL A 248 4.95 -14.00 22.47
CA VAL A 248 4.71 -12.87 23.38
C VAL A 248 4.04 -13.34 24.68
N GLY A 249 3.04 -14.21 24.58
CA GLY A 249 2.36 -14.78 25.74
C GLY A 249 3.30 -15.62 26.62
N GLU A 250 4.11 -16.49 26.01
CA GLU A 250 5.07 -17.34 26.73
C GLU A 250 6.19 -16.52 27.41
N GLN A 251 6.75 -15.54 26.73
CA GLN A 251 7.79 -14.68 27.30
C GLN A 251 7.24 -13.75 28.39
N GLY A 252 6.09 -13.13 28.17
CA GLY A 252 5.44 -12.29 29.17
C GLY A 252 5.07 -13.05 30.44
N ASP A 253 4.55 -14.26 30.31
CA ASP A 253 4.25 -15.15 31.45
C ASP A 253 5.52 -15.52 32.24
N ALA A 254 6.63 -15.81 31.54
CA ALA A 254 7.91 -16.09 32.17
C ALA A 254 8.46 -14.88 32.95
N LEU A 255 8.39 -13.68 32.37
CA LEU A 255 8.81 -12.43 33.03
C LEU A 255 7.95 -12.12 34.26
N ALA A 256 6.63 -12.28 34.15
CA ALA A 256 5.70 -12.08 35.26
C ALA A 256 5.96 -13.05 36.42
N LYS A 257 6.23 -14.33 36.14
CA LYS A 257 6.61 -15.33 37.16
C LYS A 257 7.93 -14.97 37.84
N GLN A 258 8.93 -14.51 37.10
CA GLN A 258 10.22 -14.10 37.65
C GLN A 258 10.06 -12.88 38.58
N ALA A 259 9.31 -11.87 38.14
CA ALA A 259 9.02 -10.69 38.96
C ALA A 259 8.27 -11.06 40.25
N ALA A 260 7.23 -11.89 40.15
CA ALA A 260 6.48 -12.38 41.31
C ALA A 260 7.39 -13.16 42.29
N GLY A 261 8.31 -13.98 41.77
CA GLY A 261 9.30 -14.70 42.57
C GLY A 261 10.30 -13.78 43.29
N LEU A 262 10.79 -12.73 42.61
CA LEU A 262 11.69 -11.73 43.22
C LEU A 262 10.99 -10.96 44.35
N VAL A 263 9.75 -10.52 44.12
CA VAL A 263 8.92 -9.85 45.14
C VAL A 263 8.67 -10.80 46.32
N GLY A 264 8.22 -12.03 46.05
CA GLY A 264 7.95 -13.02 47.09
C GLY A 264 9.18 -13.32 47.95
N ASN A 265 10.32 -13.60 47.32
CA ASN A 265 11.57 -13.91 48.01
C ASN A 265 12.13 -12.71 48.79
N GLY A 266 12.10 -11.51 48.19
CA GLY A 266 12.56 -10.27 48.84
C GLY A 266 11.72 -9.94 50.08
N LEU A 267 10.39 -10.08 49.98
CA LEU A 267 9.51 -9.94 51.13
C LEU A 267 9.82 -11.00 52.20
N SER A 268 9.93 -12.28 51.85
CA SER A 268 10.26 -13.33 52.82
C SER A 268 11.61 -13.15 53.52
N ALA A 269 12.63 -12.66 52.81
CA ALA A 269 13.97 -12.44 53.37
C ALA A 269 14.01 -11.30 54.41
N THR A 270 13.13 -10.31 54.25
CA THR A 270 13.07 -9.12 55.11
C THR A 270 12.41 -9.41 56.45
N VAL A 271 11.49 -10.38 56.51
CA VAL A 271 10.66 -10.65 57.68
C VAL A 271 11.17 -11.81 58.53
N LYS A 272 12.49 -11.97 58.71
CA LYS A 272 13.06 -13.07 59.53
C LYS A 272 12.42 -13.12 60.93
N GLY A 273 11.53 -14.09 61.14
CA GLY A 273 10.88 -14.36 62.43
C GLY A 273 9.55 -13.64 62.71
N ARG A 274 8.98 -12.89 61.76
CA ARG A 274 7.60 -12.35 61.85
C ARG A 274 6.80 -12.71 60.60
N SER A 275 5.47 -12.60 60.62
CA SER A 275 4.68 -12.71 59.40
C SER A 275 4.66 -11.37 58.64
N VAL A 276 4.54 -11.39 57.31
CA VAL A 276 4.34 -10.17 56.50
C VAL A 276 3.15 -9.37 57.02
N GLU A 277 2.12 -10.05 57.55
CA GLU A 277 0.91 -9.45 58.13
C GLU A 277 1.17 -8.71 59.45
N ASP A 278 2.06 -9.21 60.31
CA ASP A 278 2.46 -8.49 61.54
C ASP A 278 3.27 -7.23 61.20
N TRP A 279 4.10 -7.33 60.16
CA TRP A 279 4.90 -6.21 59.68
C TRP A 279 4.04 -5.10 59.04
N LEU A 280 3.04 -5.49 58.23
CA LEU A 280 2.03 -4.59 57.68
C LEU A 280 1.21 -3.88 58.78
N ARG A 281 0.90 -4.59 59.88
CA ARG A 281 0.13 -4.07 61.02
C ARG A 281 0.91 -3.01 61.80
N ASP A 282 2.19 -3.25 62.08
CA ASP A 282 3.07 -2.28 62.77
C ASP A 282 3.24 -1.00 61.93
N PHE A 283 3.43 -1.13 60.61
CA PHE A 283 3.55 0.02 59.72
C PHE A 283 2.24 0.83 59.65
N ALA A 284 1.10 0.16 59.46
CA ALA A 284 -0.22 0.82 59.40
C ALA A 284 -0.59 1.53 60.71
N ALA A 285 -0.12 1.02 61.87
CA ALA A 285 -0.40 1.62 63.17
C ALA A 285 0.42 2.88 63.46
N HIS A 286 1.61 3.01 62.87
CA HIS A 286 2.58 4.03 63.27
C HIS A 286 3.04 4.98 62.15
N GLY A 287 2.75 4.66 60.88
CA GLY A 287 3.11 5.49 59.72
C GLY A 287 4.61 5.55 59.41
N GLU A 288 5.46 5.10 60.32
CA GLU A 288 6.92 4.99 60.22
C GLU A 288 7.41 3.80 61.05
N PHE A 289 8.55 3.21 60.66
CA PHE A 289 9.24 2.22 61.49
C PHE A 289 10.00 2.95 62.59
N SER A 290 9.61 2.72 63.85
CA SER A 290 10.25 3.32 65.04
C SER A 290 11.65 2.80 65.31
N ASP A 291 12.00 1.63 64.78
CA ASP A 291 13.35 1.04 64.83
C ASP A 291 14.14 1.36 63.54
N PRO A 292 15.24 2.14 63.63
CA PRO A 292 16.08 2.48 62.49
C PRO A 292 16.64 1.26 61.75
N SER A 293 16.96 0.17 62.46
CA SER A 293 17.50 -1.05 61.83
C SER A 293 16.47 -1.77 60.97
N VAL A 294 15.20 -1.72 61.37
CA VAL A 294 14.07 -2.24 60.58
C VAL A 294 13.85 -1.36 59.36
N LYS A 295 13.89 -0.03 59.51
CA LYS A 295 13.76 0.91 58.39
C LYS A 295 14.85 0.70 57.33
N ASP A 296 16.10 0.51 57.74
CA ASP A 296 17.23 0.30 56.83
C ASP A 296 17.12 -1.03 56.09
N ALA A 297 16.78 -2.12 56.78
CA ALA A 297 16.57 -3.43 56.18
C ALA A 297 15.43 -3.42 55.13
N VAL A 298 14.35 -2.71 55.43
CA VAL A 298 13.19 -2.55 54.53
C VAL A 298 13.54 -1.72 53.31
N THR A 299 14.30 -0.65 53.51
CA THR A 299 14.76 0.21 52.42
C THR A 299 15.66 -0.57 51.47
N GLN A 300 16.62 -1.35 52.01
CA GLN A 300 17.50 -2.20 51.21
C GLN A 300 16.75 -3.30 50.45
N ALA A 301 15.76 -3.93 51.09
CA ALA A 301 14.93 -4.94 50.45
C ALA A 301 14.07 -4.36 49.33
N ALA A 302 13.41 -3.22 49.57
CA ALA A 302 12.62 -2.52 48.57
C ALA A 302 13.48 -2.10 47.37
N GLN A 303 14.67 -1.53 47.61
CA GLN A 303 15.62 -1.17 46.55
C GLN A 303 16.13 -2.39 45.76
N SER A 304 16.37 -3.52 46.43
CA SER A 304 16.78 -4.78 45.79
C SER A 304 15.67 -5.37 44.92
N ILE A 305 14.42 -5.32 45.37
CA ILE A 305 13.26 -5.76 44.58
C ILE A 305 13.08 -4.83 43.37
N VAL A 306 13.08 -3.50 43.56
CA VAL A 306 12.92 -2.52 42.47
C VAL A 306 14.00 -2.70 41.41
N SER A 307 15.28 -2.79 41.82
CA SER A 307 16.40 -2.98 40.88
C SER A 307 16.34 -4.32 40.12
N GLY A 308 15.69 -5.34 40.68
CA GLY A 308 15.46 -6.62 40.02
C GLY A 308 14.26 -6.65 39.07
N VAL A 309 13.17 -5.94 39.40
CA VAL A 309 11.92 -5.99 38.61
C VAL A 309 11.91 -4.96 37.47
N GLU A 310 12.52 -3.78 37.63
CA GLU A 310 12.55 -2.75 36.56
C GLU A 310 13.15 -3.26 35.23
N PRO A 311 14.26 -4.04 35.19
CA PRO A 311 14.76 -4.62 33.96
C PRO A 311 13.78 -5.60 33.29
N LEU A 312 13.00 -6.36 34.08
CA LEU A 312 11.99 -7.28 33.58
C LEU A 312 10.79 -6.53 32.99
N ARG A 313 10.39 -5.41 33.63
CA ARG A 313 9.35 -4.51 33.10
C ARG A 313 9.78 -3.92 31.76
N ALA A 314 11.00 -3.39 31.66
CA ALA A 314 11.52 -2.83 30.41
C ALA A 314 11.58 -3.86 29.27
N GLN A 315 11.91 -5.12 29.58
CA GLN A 315 11.85 -6.21 28.60
C GLN A 315 10.41 -6.51 28.15
N ALA A 316 9.45 -6.53 29.08
CA ALA A 316 8.04 -6.72 28.76
C ALA A 316 7.47 -5.54 27.92
N GLU A 317 7.86 -4.30 28.22
CA GLU A 317 7.50 -3.11 27.44
C GLU A 317 7.98 -3.23 25.99
N GLU A 318 9.25 -3.60 25.80
CA GLU A 318 9.83 -3.77 24.47
C GLU A 318 9.18 -4.93 23.69
N LEU A 319 8.88 -6.04 24.37
CA LEU A 319 8.14 -7.17 23.78
C LEU A 319 6.76 -6.73 23.29
N VAL A 320 5.99 -6.01 24.11
CA VAL A 320 4.66 -5.51 23.76
C VAL A 320 4.73 -4.49 22.62
N LYS A 321 5.70 -3.57 22.65
CA LYS A 321 5.94 -2.59 21.59
C LYS A 321 6.22 -3.27 20.25
N ASN A 322 7.10 -4.28 20.23
CA ASN A 322 7.43 -5.02 19.02
C ASN A 322 6.25 -5.83 18.48
N ALA A 323 5.46 -6.44 19.37
CA ALA A 323 4.22 -7.11 19.01
C ALA A 323 3.20 -6.14 18.39
N HIS A 324 3.05 -4.95 18.98
CA HIS A 324 2.15 -3.91 18.49
C HIS A 324 2.54 -3.41 17.10
N MET A 325 3.82 -3.14 16.86
CA MET A 325 4.32 -2.74 15.53
C MET A 325 4.10 -3.84 14.49
N SER A 326 4.41 -5.09 14.84
CA SER A 326 4.27 -6.23 13.92
C SER A 326 2.82 -6.51 13.55
N LEU A 327 1.89 -6.48 14.53
CA LEU A 327 0.47 -6.67 14.25
C LEU A 327 -0.12 -5.54 13.40
N ARG A 328 0.34 -4.29 13.58
CA ARG A 328 -0.08 -3.17 12.73
C ARG A 328 0.45 -3.27 11.31
N ALA A 329 1.71 -3.69 11.14
CA ALA A 329 2.27 -3.92 9.82
C ALA A 329 1.47 -5.01 9.08
N LEU A 330 1.19 -6.12 9.76
CA LEU A 330 0.34 -7.19 9.23
C LEU A 330 -1.07 -6.69 8.91
N GLU A 331 -1.70 -5.91 9.78
CA GLU A 331 -3.02 -5.34 9.53
C GLU A 331 -3.02 -4.41 8.30
N ALA A 332 -2.00 -3.58 8.13
CA ALA A 332 -1.85 -2.70 6.97
C ALA A 332 -1.70 -3.50 5.66
N GLU A 333 -0.86 -4.53 5.66
CA GLU A 333 -0.66 -5.44 4.53
C GLU A 333 -1.98 -6.15 4.16
N LEU A 334 -2.68 -6.68 5.18
CA LEU A 334 -4.00 -7.32 5.05
C LEU A 334 -5.06 -6.39 4.49
N THR A 335 -5.06 -5.12 4.90
CA THR A 335 -6.05 -4.13 4.44
C THR A 335 -5.78 -3.72 2.99
N GLY A 336 -4.51 -3.55 2.62
CA GLY A 336 -4.12 -3.28 1.23
C GLY A 336 -4.55 -4.39 0.27
N ASN A 337 -4.33 -5.65 0.65
CA ASN A 337 -4.69 -6.80 -0.17
C ASN A 337 -6.20 -7.06 -0.23
N ALA A 338 -6.95 -6.87 0.87
CA ALA A 338 -8.40 -7.01 0.86
C ALA A 338 -9.09 -5.96 -0.03
N ALA A 339 -8.60 -4.72 -0.05
CA ALA A 339 -9.07 -3.68 -0.95
C ALA A 339 -8.77 -4.01 -2.42
N TRP A 340 -7.60 -4.58 -2.70
CA TRP A 340 -7.24 -5.08 -4.03
C TRP A 340 -8.21 -6.17 -4.49
N VAL A 341 -8.48 -7.19 -3.67
CA VAL A 341 -9.38 -8.29 -4.04
C VAL A 341 -10.83 -7.81 -4.19
N ALA A 342 -11.36 -7.01 -3.26
CA ALA A 342 -12.74 -6.51 -3.35
C ALA A 342 -13.00 -5.72 -4.65
N SER A 343 -11.97 -5.03 -5.18
CA SER A 343 -12.05 -4.34 -6.47
C SER A 343 -12.19 -5.28 -7.68
N GLN A 344 -11.83 -6.57 -7.52
CA GLN A 344 -11.91 -7.59 -8.58
C GLN A 344 -13.26 -8.35 -8.58
N PHE A 345 -14.07 -8.21 -7.52
CA PHE A 345 -15.21 -9.09 -7.25
C PHE A 345 -16.59 -8.46 -7.49
N VAL A 346 -16.74 -7.32 -8.17
CA VAL A 346 -18.06 -6.71 -8.42
C VAL A 346 -18.84 -7.50 -9.48
N PRO A 347 -19.93 -8.23 -9.15
CA PRO A 347 -20.75 -8.91 -10.14
C PRO A 347 -22.08 -8.14 -10.32
N GLY A 348 -22.26 -7.56 -11.51
CA GLY A 348 -23.57 -7.36 -12.12
C GLY A 348 -24.33 -6.05 -11.83
N MET A 349 -24.18 -5.08 -12.72
CA MET A 349 -25.35 -4.42 -13.31
C MET A 349 -25.12 -4.25 -14.81
N VAL A 350 -26.14 -4.64 -15.57
CA VAL A 350 -26.32 -4.32 -16.98
C VAL A 350 -26.52 -2.80 -17.09
N HIS A 351 -25.41 -2.07 -17.03
CA HIS A 351 -25.26 -0.69 -17.47
C HIS A 351 -23.98 -0.66 -18.29
N ASP A 352 -23.99 0.11 -19.38
CA ASP A 352 -22.96 0.17 -20.43
C ASP A 352 -21.53 -0.06 -19.89
N PRO A 353 -20.97 -1.28 -20.01
CA PRO A 353 -19.77 -1.71 -19.28
C PRO A 353 -18.47 -1.06 -19.78
N GLU A 354 -18.52 -0.24 -20.83
CA GLU A 354 -17.34 0.42 -21.38
C GLU A 354 -16.97 1.74 -20.68
N GLN A 355 -17.78 2.27 -19.74
CA GLN A 355 -17.54 3.62 -19.20
C GLN A 355 -16.96 3.72 -17.77
N ASP A 356 -16.98 2.66 -16.95
CA ASP A 356 -16.63 2.76 -15.52
C ASP A 356 -15.53 1.79 -15.04
N ILE A 357 -14.88 1.03 -15.93
CA ILE A 357 -13.74 0.21 -15.53
C ILE A 357 -12.53 1.13 -15.30
N PRO A 358 -11.90 1.12 -14.11
CA PRO A 358 -10.66 1.86 -13.90
C PRO A 358 -9.60 1.35 -14.90
N PRO A 359 -8.84 2.24 -15.58
CA PRO A 359 -7.74 1.85 -16.45
C PRO A 359 -6.87 0.84 -15.71
N GLN A 360 -6.76 -0.35 -16.27
CA GLN A 360 -5.87 -1.38 -15.79
C GLN A 360 -4.68 -1.49 -16.74
N VAL A 361 -3.48 -1.59 -16.20
CA VAL A 361 -2.32 -2.02 -17.00
C VAL A 361 -2.60 -3.43 -17.51
N VAL A 362 -2.91 -3.57 -18.80
CA VAL A 362 -3.13 -4.87 -19.48
C VAL A 362 -1.88 -5.37 -20.20
N GLY A 363 -0.89 -4.50 -20.33
CA GLY A 363 0.41 -4.83 -20.89
C GLY A 363 1.38 -3.66 -20.75
N VAL A 364 2.65 -3.98 -20.69
CA VAL A 364 3.74 -3.01 -20.72
C VAL A 364 4.68 -3.44 -21.83
N GLU A 365 4.84 -2.58 -22.83
CA GLU A 365 5.80 -2.77 -23.91
C GLU A 365 6.91 -1.74 -23.72
N ALA A 366 8.11 -2.22 -23.42
CA ALA A 366 9.29 -1.42 -23.67
C ALA A 366 9.38 -1.20 -25.19
N GLY A 367 9.59 0.05 -25.63
CA GLY A 367 9.78 0.34 -27.05
C GLY A 367 10.87 -0.56 -27.66
N PRO A 368 10.81 -0.89 -28.96
CA PRO A 368 11.68 -1.89 -29.59
C PRO A 368 13.18 -1.59 -29.41
N ASP A 369 13.93 -2.63 -29.03
CA ASP A 369 15.40 -2.77 -28.88
C ASP A 369 16.10 -2.01 -27.74
N VAL A 370 16.16 -2.64 -26.55
CA VAL A 370 17.19 -2.37 -25.52
C VAL A 370 17.93 -3.65 -25.13
N VAL A 371 18.67 -4.22 -26.10
CA VAL A 371 20.03 -4.68 -25.81
C VAL A 371 20.90 -3.49 -26.19
N PHE A 372 21.73 -2.99 -25.28
CA PHE A 372 22.55 -1.78 -25.48
C PHE A 372 23.64 -1.99 -26.57
N PRO A 373 23.30 -1.79 -27.86
CA PRO A 373 24.02 -0.80 -28.65
C PRO A 373 23.09 0.01 -29.60
N GLY A 374 22.72 1.24 -29.18
CA GLY A 374 22.40 2.43 -30.02
C GLY A 374 21.08 2.45 -30.80
N PRO A 375 20.04 3.18 -30.33
CA PRO A 375 19.79 4.61 -30.65
C PRO A 375 19.55 5.47 -29.37
N PRO A 376 19.31 6.80 -29.42
CA PRO A 376 19.96 7.74 -28.50
C PRO A 376 19.28 7.78 -27.13
N THR A 377 19.81 7.00 -26.19
CA THR A 377 19.70 7.35 -24.78
C THR A 377 20.35 8.71 -24.59
N VAL A 378 19.64 9.65 -23.93
CA VAL A 378 20.28 10.85 -23.40
C VAL A 378 21.12 10.38 -22.21
N LYS A 379 22.32 9.86 -22.50
CA LYS A 379 23.23 9.39 -21.47
C LYS A 379 23.66 10.57 -20.62
N GLY A 380 23.66 10.40 -19.30
CA GLY A 380 24.10 11.48 -18.42
C GLY A 380 23.04 12.56 -18.18
N ALA A 381 21.74 12.27 -18.36
CA ALA A 381 20.63 13.14 -17.97
C ALA A 381 19.78 12.50 -16.86
N ASP A 382 19.51 13.28 -15.83
CA ASP A 382 18.53 12.99 -14.77
C ASP A 382 17.16 13.45 -15.21
N LEU A 383 16.12 12.71 -14.84
CA LEU A 383 14.72 13.05 -15.14
C LEU A 383 14.53 13.35 -16.63
N GLY A 384 13.31 13.69 -17.02
CA GLY A 384 13.07 14.08 -18.41
C GLY A 384 11.64 14.38 -18.62
N VAL A 385 11.19 15.46 -17.96
CA VAL A 385 9.79 15.85 -17.94
C VAL A 385 9.36 16.22 -19.36
N PRO A 386 8.58 15.36 -20.02
CA PRO A 386 8.18 15.54 -21.41
C PRO A 386 7.03 16.54 -21.49
N VAL A 387 7.05 17.40 -22.51
CA VAL A 387 5.98 18.35 -22.79
C VAL A 387 5.63 18.30 -24.28
N PRO A 388 4.42 17.85 -24.66
CA PRO A 388 3.94 18.02 -26.01
C PRO A 388 3.69 19.51 -26.28
N MET A 389 4.33 20.02 -27.34
CA MET A 389 4.28 21.44 -27.73
C MET A 389 3.24 21.71 -28.83
N GLY A 390 2.62 20.66 -29.36
CA GLY A 390 1.75 20.71 -30.52
C GLY A 390 2.54 20.72 -31.83
N PRO A 391 1.82 20.74 -32.97
CA PRO A 391 2.43 20.79 -34.29
C PRO A 391 3.10 22.14 -34.54
N ASP A 392 4.24 22.12 -35.24
CA ASP A 392 4.91 23.31 -35.78
C ASP A 392 4.19 23.87 -37.02
N GLU A 393 4.77 24.89 -37.66
CA GLU A 393 4.20 25.46 -38.90
C GLU A 393 4.12 24.48 -40.09
N ASN A 394 4.82 23.35 -40.02
CA ASN A 394 4.79 22.29 -41.03
C ASN A 394 3.86 21.14 -40.64
N GLY A 395 3.18 21.22 -39.49
CA GLY A 395 2.32 20.16 -38.98
C GLY A 395 3.05 19.03 -38.28
N VAL A 396 4.34 19.18 -37.97
CA VAL A 396 5.15 18.15 -37.29
C VAL A 396 5.01 18.33 -35.79
N GLU A 397 4.52 17.29 -35.09
CA GLU A 397 4.35 17.30 -33.64
C GLU A 397 5.70 17.48 -32.93
N GLN A 398 5.81 18.52 -32.11
CA GLN A 398 7.04 18.88 -31.40
C GLN A 398 6.93 18.53 -29.91
N TYR A 399 8.05 18.15 -29.32
CA TYR A 399 8.19 17.89 -27.90
C TYR A 399 9.40 18.65 -27.34
N ILE A 400 9.34 18.98 -26.07
CA ILE A 400 10.53 19.30 -25.29
C ILE A 400 10.62 18.36 -24.09
N PHE A 401 11.85 18.13 -23.63
CA PHE A 401 12.13 17.40 -22.41
C PHE A 401 12.94 18.31 -21.50
N ILE A 402 12.42 18.58 -20.32
CA ILE A 402 13.10 19.39 -19.30
C ILE A 402 13.79 18.41 -18.37
N MET A 403 15.12 18.42 -18.41
CA MET A 403 15.94 17.48 -17.65
C MET A 403 16.19 18.01 -16.24
N GLY A 404 16.59 17.16 -15.31
CA GLY A 404 17.26 17.53 -14.07
C GLY A 404 18.75 17.78 -14.33
N ASP A 405 19.62 17.14 -13.55
CA ASP A 405 21.07 17.22 -13.71
C ASP A 405 21.52 16.54 -15.01
N THR A 406 22.14 17.30 -15.92
CA THR A 406 22.56 16.81 -17.25
C THR A 406 24.01 17.13 -17.57
N ALA A 407 24.78 16.17 -18.07
CA ALA A 407 26.16 16.40 -18.53
C ALA A 407 26.19 17.17 -19.87
N ASP A 408 26.90 18.30 -19.93
CA ASP A 408 27.00 19.18 -21.12
C ASP A 408 27.70 18.54 -22.34
N LYS A 409 28.49 17.49 -22.12
CA LYS A 409 29.22 16.74 -23.14
C LYS A 409 28.72 15.32 -23.14
N LEU A 410 27.69 15.06 -23.93
CA LEU A 410 27.28 13.71 -24.31
C LEU A 410 28.45 13.02 -25.03
N LYS A 411 29.33 12.34 -24.29
CA LYS A 411 30.29 11.40 -24.88
C LYS A 411 29.59 10.05 -25.00
N PRO A 412 29.69 9.35 -26.14
CA PRO A 412 29.03 8.05 -26.34
C PRO A 412 29.36 6.96 -25.31
N GLU A 413 30.47 7.09 -24.56
CA GLU A 413 31.04 6.00 -23.75
C GLU A 413 31.07 6.23 -22.23
N GLY A 414 30.43 7.28 -21.70
CA GLY A 414 30.32 7.49 -20.25
C GLY A 414 31.63 7.96 -19.60
N GLY A 415 31.56 9.05 -18.85
CA GLY A 415 32.74 9.70 -18.26
C GLY A 415 33.20 10.92 -19.05
N GLY A 416 32.57 12.06 -18.79
CA GLY A 416 33.04 13.35 -19.26
C GLY A 416 33.16 14.32 -18.08
N ASP A 417 34.32 15.00 -17.99
CA ASP A 417 34.55 16.21 -17.17
C ASP A 417 33.73 17.41 -17.68
N GLY A 418 32.45 17.16 -17.98
CA GLY A 418 31.51 18.12 -18.52
C GLY A 418 30.86 18.96 -17.43
N ARG A 419 30.51 20.22 -17.73
CA ARG A 419 29.63 21.00 -16.86
C ARG A 419 28.29 20.25 -16.74
N VAL A 420 27.83 20.03 -15.52
CA VAL A 420 26.43 19.63 -15.29
C VAL A 420 25.58 20.89 -15.51
N ALA A 421 24.77 20.90 -16.56
CA ALA A 421 23.66 21.85 -16.71
C ALA A 421 22.50 21.28 -15.90
N GLY A 422 22.14 21.94 -14.79
CA GLY A 422 20.87 21.64 -14.13
C GLY A 422 19.77 22.27 -14.97
N ASN A 423 18.71 21.52 -15.30
CA ASN A 423 17.54 22.00 -16.03
C ASN A 423 17.69 22.38 -17.52
N ALA A 424 18.51 21.62 -18.25
CA ALA A 424 18.63 21.74 -19.69
C ALA A 424 17.34 21.31 -20.44
N VAL A 425 17.07 21.96 -21.58
CA VAL A 425 15.95 21.62 -22.47
C VAL A 425 16.45 20.86 -23.71
N LEU A 426 15.96 19.64 -23.88
CA LEU A 426 16.14 18.85 -25.10
C LEU A 426 14.92 19.02 -26.01
N LYS A 427 15.13 19.33 -27.28
CA LYS A 427 14.06 19.38 -28.27
C LYS A 427 13.93 18.02 -28.98
N GLY A 428 12.71 17.63 -29.30
CA GLY A 428 12.44 16.50 -30.18
C GLY A 428 11.16 16.68 -30.99
N HIS A 429 10.92 15.78 -31.91
CA HIS A 429 9.71 15.74 -32.74
C HIS A 429 9.36 14.30 -33.13
N ILE A 430 8.11 14.09 -33.56
CA ILE A 430 7.70 12.79 -34.13
C ILE A 430 8.10 12.74 -35.60
N GLY A 431 8.99 11.82 -35.93
CA GLY A 431 9.44 11.58 -37.28
C GLY A 431 8.35 10.98 -38.18
N PRO A 432 8.57 10.92 -39.50
CA PRO A 432 7.59 10.37 -40.45
C PRO A 432 7.22 8.90 -40.21
N ASP A 433 8.06 8.15 -39.49
CA ASP A 433 7.83 6.76 -39.10
C ASP A 433 7.08 6.62 -37.76
N GLY A 434 6.62 7.73 -37.18
CA GLY A 434 5.94 7.78 -35.89
C GLY A 434 6.88 7.68 -34.69
N LYS A 435 8.20 7.67 -34.87
CA LYS A 435 9.17 7.56 -33.77
C LYS A 435 9.65 8.93 -33.29
N MET A 436 10.00 9.02 -32.01
CA MET A 436 10.64 10.21 -31.46
C MET A 436 12.03 10.43 -32.06
N VAL A 437 12.28 11.63 -32.57
CA VAL A 437 13.57 12.11 -33.06
C VAL A 437 14.02 13.25 -32.15
N TYR A 438 15.21 13.14 -31.57
CA TYR A 438 15.76 14.20 -30.71
C TYR A 438 16.62 15.16 -31.54
N ASP A 439 16.23 16.43 -31.54
CA ASP A 439 16.86 17.52 -32.30
C ASP A 439 18.11 18.09 -31.61
N GLY A 440 18.34 17.69 -30.36
CA GLY A 440 19.45 18.16 -29.53
C GLY A 440 19.03 19.22 -28.51
N PHE A 441 19.96 19.57 -27.63
CA PHE A 441 19.71 20.57 -26.59
C PHE A 441 19.51 21.94 -27.21
N MET A 442 18.53 22.69 -26.69
CA MET A 442 18.46 24.12 -26.94
C MET A 442 19.75 24.76 -26.44
N THR A 443 20.34 25.65 -27.25
CA THR A 443 21.59 26.32 -26.90
C THR A 443 21.43 27.82 -26.81
N ASN A 444 22.11 28.39 -25.82
CA ASN A 444 22.28 29.84 -25.68
C ASN A 444 23.22 30.37 -26.78
N PRO A 445 23.31 31.70 -26.99
CA PRO A 445 24.20 32.29 -28.00
C PRO A 445 25.70 31.92 -27.83
N ASP A 446 26.11 31.44 -26.66
CA ASP A 446 27.46 30.95 -26.38
C ASP A 446 27.66 29.45 -26.69
N GLY A 447 26.65 28.79 -27.27
CA GLY A 447 26.67 27.39 -27.66
C GLY A 447 26.47 26.40 -26.53
N LYS A 448 26.17 26.85 -25.30
CA LYS A 448 25.91 25.97 -24.16
C LYS A 448 24.43 25.60 -24.06
N PRO A 449 24.08 24.44 -23.48
CA PRO A 449 22.69 24.10 -23.19
C PRO A 449 21.96 25.22 -22.44
N THR A 450 20.74 25.54 -22.89
CA THR A 450 19.86 26.52 -22.26
C THR A 450 19.27 25.93 -20.99
N GLU A 451 19.55 26.58 -19.86
CA GLU A 451 18.94 26.32 -18.54
C GLU A 451 17.69 27.21 -18.43
N LEU A 452 16.49 26.62 -18.24
CA LEU A 452 15.25 27.41 -18.07
C LEU A 452 15.18 28.13 -16.72
N PHE A 453 15.93 27.64 -15.74
CA PHE A 453 15.99 28.26 -14.44
C PHE A 453 17.47 28.41 -14.03
N PRO A 454 18.09 29.56 -14.31
CA PRO A 454 19.53 29.71 -14.12
C PRO A 454 19.89 29.57 -12.65
N VAL A 455 20.64 28.49 -12.37
CA VAL A 455 21.16 28.15 -11.04
C VAL A 455 22.17 29.20 -10.54
N GLU A 456 22.59 30.13 -11.39
CA GLU A 456 23.42 31.29 -11.02
C GLU A 456 22.76 32.21 -9.98
N THR A 457 21.43 32.14 -9.81
CA THR A 457 20.72 32.75 -8.67
C THR A 457 21.01 32.07 -7.33
N CYS A 458 21.60 30.87 -7.34
CA CYS A 458 21.90 30.05 -6.17
C CYS A 458 23.40 29.80 -5.91
N LYS A 459 24.34 30.33 -6.70
CA LYS A 459 25.79 30.13 -6.48
C LYS A 459 26.55 31.40 -6.02
N PRO A 460 27.31 31.33 -4.90
CA PRO A 460 28.41 32.25 -4.64
C PRO A 460 29.55 32.01 -5.63
N LYS A 461 30.31 33.06 -5.94
CA LYS A 461 31.42 33.07 -6.90
C LYS A 461 32.55 32.09 -6.50
N ARG A 462 32.94 31.22 -7.45
CA ARG A 462 34.15 30.37 -7.52
C ARG A 462 34.15 29.06 -6.72
N PHE A 463 34.32 27.97 -7.47
CA PHE A 463 34.47 26.56 -7.07
C PHE A 463 35.27 26.32 -5.77
N THR A 464 34.54 25.93 -4.71
CA THR A 464 34.91 25.00 -3.62
C THR A 464 33.62 24.58 -2.92
N PRO A 465 33.35 23.29 -2.66
CA PRO A 465 32.54 22.39 -3.53
C PRO A 465 31.17 22.99 -3.94
N PRO A 466 30.44 22.45 -4.95
CA PRO A 466 29.13 23.01 -5.30
C PRO A 466 28.26 23.08 -4.04
N PRO A 467 27.43 24.13 -3.85
CA PRO A 467 26.39 24.05 -2.83
C PRO A 467 25.60 22.76 -3.12
N ASN A 468 25.36 21.96 -2.10
CA ASN A 468 24.66 20.68 -2.19
C ASN A 468 23.16 20.90 -2.44
N ARG A 469 22.81 21.71 -3.44
CA ARG A 469 21.45 22.02 -3.83
C ARG A 469 21.30 21.95 -5.34
N SER A 470 20.29 21.23 -5.81
CA SER A 470 19.88 21.21 -7.22
C SER A 470 18.47 21.78 -7.34
N LEU A 471 18.16 22.34 -8.51
CA LEU A 471 16.78 22.69 -8.87
C LEU A 471 16.35 21.78 -10.01
N VAL A 472 15.38 20.92 -9.74
CA VAL A 472 14.91 19.90 -10.69
C VAL A 472 13.48 20.20 -11.12
N PRO A 473 13.12 19.91 -12.39
CA PRO A 473 11.74 20.00 -12.84
C PRO A 473 10.96 18.82 -12.24
N THR A 474 9.83 19.10 -11.61
CA THR A 474 8.93 18.05 -11.11
C THR A 474 7.79 17.80 -12.09
N SER A 475 7.39 18.82 -12.85
CA SER A 475 6.34 18.73 -13.87
C SER A 475 6.42 19.90 -14.84
N ALA A 476 5.88 19.70 -16.05
CA ALA A 476 5.70 20.79 -16.99
C ALA A 476 4.53 20.50 -17.93
N LYS A 477 3.76 21.54 -18.29
CA LYS A 477 2.62 21.45 -19.21
C LYS A 477 2.49 22.75 -20.02
N MET A 478 1.90 22.63 -21.20
CA MET A 478 1.40 23.78 -21.93
C MET A 478 0.07 24.23 -21.29
N VAL A 479 -0.03 25.50 -20.91
CA VAL A 479 -1.21 26.10 -20.27
C VAL A 479 -1.44 27.47 -20.91
N ASP A 480 -2.60 27.69 -21.54
CA ASP A 480 -2.94 28.95 -22.24
C ASP A 480 -1.81 29.45 -23.18
N GLY A 481 -1.23 28.54 -23.96
CA GLY A 481 -0.15 28.83 -24.92
C GLY A 481 1.23 29.10 -24.31
N LYS A 482 1.37 28.99 -22.98
CA LYS A 482 2.64 29.13 -22.27
C LYS A 482 3.15 27.79 -21.78
N LEU A 483 4.47 27.64 -21.70
CA LEU A 483 5.07 26.53 -21.00
C LEU A 483 5.08 26.85 -19.50
N VAL A 484 4.39 26.06 -18.69
CA VAL A 484 4.39 26.18 -17.23
C VAL A 484 5.19 25.03 -16.65
N VAL A 485 6.19 25.35 -15.82
CA VAL A 485 7.11 24.37 -15.21
C VAL A 485 7.04 24.50 -13.70
N ALA A 486 6.83 23.38 -13.04
CA ALA A 486 7.00 23.22 -11.60
C ALA A 486 8.43 22.80 -11.29
N TRP A 487 9.07 23.54 -10.38
CA TRP A 487 10.45 23.34 -9.95
C TRP A 487 10.50 22.97 -8.48
N GLN A 488 11.46 22.13 -8.12
CA GLN A 488 11.76 21.76 -6.75
C GLN A 488 13.24 21.99 -6.45
N GLN A 489 13.54 22.62 -5.32
CA GLN A 489 14.90 22.72 -4.79
C GLN A 489 15.14 21.56 -3.83
N ILE A 490 16.09 20.72 -4.22
CA ILE A 490 16.58 19.61 -3.42
C ILE A 490 17.83 20.08 -2.69
N ASN A 491 17.96 19.72 -1.41
CA ASN A 491 19.18 19.89 -0.64
C ASN A 491 19.84 18.52 -0.37
N TRP A 492 20.90 18.24 -1.13
CA TRP A 492 21.72 17.03 -1.05
C TRP A 492 22.64 16.98 0.18
N ASP A 493 22.81 18.06 0.96
CA ASP A 493 23.58 17.98 2.23
C ASP A 493 22.92 16.98 3.18
N ALA A 494 21.59 16.96 3.18
CA ALA A 494 20.78 16.05 3.99
C ALA A 494 20.98 14.57 3.63
N HIS A 495 21.48 14.28 2.42
CA HIS A 495 21.72 12.94 1.91
C HIS A 495 22.96 12.27 2.52
N SER A 496 23.92 13.04 3.02
CA SER A 496 25.21 12.53 3.51
C SER A 496 25.18 11.95 4.94
N GLY A 497 24.00 11.90 5.57
CA GLY A 497 23.76 11.25 6.85
C GLY A 497 22.78 12.02 7.74
N ALA A 498 22.11 11.28 8.62
CA ALA A 498 21.30 11.82 9.69
C ALA A 498 22.07 12.90 10.47
N THR A 499 21.67 14.16 10.31
CA THR A 499 22.20 15.25 11.14
C THR A 499 21.44 15.28 12.46
N LYS A 500 21.97 15.93 13.50
CA LYS A 500 21.22 16.12 14.77
C LYS A 500 19.89 16.87 14.59
N GLU A 501 19.74 17.61 13.49
CA GLU A 501 18.56 18.43 13.17
C GLU A 501 17.61 17.72 12.19
N ASN A 502 18.09 16.72 11.44
CA ASN A 502 17.31 15.83 10.59
C ASN A 502 17.79 14.39 10.82
N PRO A 503 17.35 13.75 11.94
CA PRO A 503 17.84 12.45 12.36
C PRO A 503 17.43 11.29 11.44
N GLU A 504 16.51 11.53 10.50
CA GLU A 504 16.01 10.51 9.57
C GLU A 504 16.74 10.54 8.21
N GLY A 505 17.57 11.57 7.94
CA GLY A 505 18.43 11.61 6.75
C GLY A 505 17.68 11.76 5.41
N HIS A 506 16.41 12.17 5.44
CA HIS A 506 15.61 12.34 4.23
C HIS A 506 15.91 13.65 3.52
N GLU A 507 15.78 13.64 2.19
CA GLU A 507 15.86 14.83 1.34
C GLU A 507 14.82 15.86 1.78
N ALA A 508 15.25 16.90 2.49
CA ALA A 508 14.37 18.02 2.77
C ALA A 508 14.25 18.85 1.49
N SER A 509 13.17 18.66 0.75
CA SER A 509 12.73 19.63 -0.24
C SER A 509 12.56 20.99 0.43
N GLU A 510 13.45 21.94 0.15
CA GLU A 510 13.44 23.22 0.87
C GLU A 510 12.33 24.13 0.34
N LYS A 511 12.15 24.14 -0.98
CA LYS A 511 11.35 25.12 -1.71
C LYS A 511 10.86 24.57 -3.05
N SER A 512 9.81 25.18 -3.57
CA SER A 512 9.23 24.88 -4.87
C SER A 512 8.77 26.15 -5.57
N TRP A 513 8.73 26.13 -6.91
CA TRP A 513 8.30 27.25 -7.73
C TRP A 513 7.40 26.79 -8.87
N ILE A 514 6.52 27.67 -9.33
CA ILE A 514 5.86 27.56 -10.63
C ILE A 514 6.33 28.72 -11.49
N ALA A 515 6.94 28.41 -12.64
CA ALA A 515 7.42 29.39 -13.60
C ALA A 515 6.70 29.23 -14.94
N SER A 516 6.40 30.35 -15.60
CA SER A 516 5.76 30.35 -16.93
C SER A 516 6.67 30.98 -17.96
N TYR A 517 6.80 30.37 -19.14
CA TYR A 517 7.68 30.80 -20.22
C TYR A 517 6.88 31.02 -21.50
N ASP A 518 7.25 32.07 -22.25
CA ASP A 518 6.69 32.30 -23.58
C ASP A 518 7.23 31.26 -24.56
N VAL A 519 6.35 30.77 -25.43
CA VAL A 519 6.67 29.81 -26.47
C VAL A 519 6.41 30.46 -27.82
N ASP A 520 7.39 30.42 -28.71
CA ASP A 520 7.20 30.85 -30.10
C ASP A 520 6.19 29.92 -30.79
N PRO A 521 5.04 30.43 -31.27
CA PRO A 521 3.98 29.58 -31.81
C PRO A 521 4.38 28.87 -33.11
N LYS A 522 5.37 29.38 -33.86
CA LYS A 522 5.82 28.81 -35.13
C LYS A 522 6.90 27.78 -34.94
N THR A 523 7.94 28.12 -34.20
CA THR A 523 9.13 27.27 -34.04
C THR A 523 9.05 26.33 -32.84
N LYS A 524 8.07 26.60 -31.95
CA LYS A 524 7.94 25.98 -30.62
C LYS A 524 9.17 26.18 -29.74
N GLY A 525 9.99 27.18 -30.05
CA GLY A 525 11.12 27.57 -29.23
C GLY A 525 10.64 28.22 -27.93
N VAL A 526 11.23 27.82 -26.80
CA VAL A 526 10.94 28.39 -25.48
C VAL A 526 11.86 29.59 -25.23
N ASN A 527 11.30 30.72 -24.79
CA ASN A 527 12.10 31.82 -24.26
C ASN A 527 12.58 31.43 -22.85
N PRO A 528 13.89 31.33 -22.58
CA PRO A 528 14.40 30.90 -21.28
C PRO A 528 14.18 31.93 -20.16
N VAL A 529 13.69 33.13 -20.48
CA VAL A 529 13.31 34.12 -19.49
C VAL A 529 11.86 33.89 -19.08
N ALA A 530 11.65 33.46 -17.84
CA ALA A 530 10.32 33.26 -17.29
C ALA A 530 9.52 34.58 -17.25
N THR A 531 8.28 34.54 -17.73
CA THR A 531 7.29 35.62 -17.63
C THR A 531 6.68 35.73 -16.23
N SER A 532 6.62 34.62 -15.50
CA SER A 532 6.29 34.56 -14.08
C SER A 532 7.18 33.52 -13.41
N ASN A 533 7.51 33.74 -12.14
CA ASN A 533 8.26 32.78 -11.32
C ASN A 533 7.83 32.97 -9.86
N VAL A 534 6.99 32.06 -9.36
CA VAL A 534 6.34 32.20 -8.05
C VAL A 534 6.79 31.08 -7.13
N GLU A 535 7.42 31.43 -6.00
CA GLU A 535 7.77 30.49 -4.94
C GLU A 535 6.51 30.06 -4.17
N LEU A 536 6.27 28.76 -4.09
CA LEU A 536 5.15 28.21 -3.33
C LEU A 536 5.50 28.21 -1.84
N GLN A 537 4.73 28.97 -1.07
CA GLN A 537 4.88 29.04 0.39
C GLN A 537 4.20 27.86 1.09
N ASP A 538 3.28 27.18 0.41
CA ASP A 538 2.58 26.02 0.94
C ASP A 538 3.52 24.80 0.97
N LYS A 539 3.77 24.31 2.18
CA LYS A 539 4.64 23.15 2.39
C LYS A 539 4.03 21.85 1.87
N ASN A 540 2.74 21.81 1.54
CA ASN A 540 2.08 20.62 1.00
C ASN A 540 2.29 20.46 -0.51
N PHE A 541 2.92 21.46 -1.16
CA PHE A 541 3.20 21.51 -2.59
C PHE A 541 4.69 21.70 -2.83
N ARG A 542 5.52 20.88 -2.18
CA ARG A 542 6.99 20.89 -2.32
C ARG A 542 7.47 20.17 -3.57
N GLN A 543 6.79 19.11 -3.95
CA GLN A 543 6.89 18.52 -5.27
C GLN A 543 5.53 18.69 -5.94
N VAL A 544 5.51 19.29 -7.14
CA VAL A 544 4.26 19.67 -7.80
C VAL A 544 4.15 19.01 -9.16
N GLN A 545 3.01 18.37 -9.38
CA GLN A 545 2.59 17.79 -10.64
C GLN A 545 1.45 18.60 -11.23
N LEU A 546 1.53 18.84 -12.54
CA LEU A 546 0.58 19.64 -13.29
C LEU A 546 -0.08 18.74 -14.34
N SER A 547 -1.41 18.80 -14.43
CA SER A 547 -2.16 18.22 -15.54
C SER A 547 -3.18 19.24 -16.02
N THR A 548 -3.34 19.38 -17.34
CA THR A 548 -4.45 20.14 -17.91
C THR A 548 -5.59 19.20 -18.29
N TYR A 549 -6.83 19.69 -18.21
CA TYR A 549 -8.01 18.95 -18.66
C TYR A 549 -9.13 19.92 -19.03
N LYS A 550 -10.10 19.44 -19.82
CA LYS A 550 -11.36 20.17 -20.03
C LYS A 550 -12.35 19.69 -18.98
N ASP A 551 -12.81 20.61 -18.15
CA ASP A 551 -13.83 20.31 -17.15
C ASP A 551 -15.10 19.81 -17.85
N PRO A 552 -15.60 18.61 -17.51
CA PRO A 552 -16.70 17.99 -18.25
C PRO A 552 -18.02 18.72 -18.06
N GLN A 553 -18.18 19.53 -17.00
CA GLN A 553 -19.40 20.28 -16.72
C GLN A 553 -19.42 21.63 -17.44
N THR A 554 -18.27 22.30 -17.51
CA THR A 554 -18.17 23.67 -18.05
C THR A 554 -17.55 23.74 -19.45
N GLY A 555 -16.87 22.68 -19.88
CA GLY A 555 -16.07 22.64 -21.11
C GLY A 555 -14.82 23.52 -21.08
N LYS A 556 -14.56 24.23 -19.97
CA LYS A 556 -13.40 25.11 -19.80
C LYS A 556 -12.16 24.29 -19.50
N GLU A 557 -11.01 24.77 -19.97
CA GLU A 557 -9.74 24.24 -19.52
C GLU A 557 -9.55 24.53 -18.02
N GLN A 558 -9.01 23.55 -17.30
CA GLN A 558 -8.60 23.62 -15.90
C GLN A 558 -7.20 23.04 -15.79
N VAL A 559 -6.48 23.48 -14.77
CA VAL A 559 -5.21 22.91 -14.34
C VAL A 559 -5.42 22.18 -13.02
N MET A 560 -5.21 20.87 -13.03
CA MET A 560 -5.06 20.06 -11.83
C MET A 560 -3.62 20.19 -11.32
N ILE A 561 -3.49 20.44 -10.03
CA ILE A 561 -2.22 20.61 -9.33
C ILE A 561 -2.18 19.55 -8.24
N VAL A 562 -1.18 18.67 -8.30
CA VAL A 562 -0.99 17.62 -7.33
C VAL A 562 0.30 17.87 -6.58
N GLY A 563 0.21 18.09 -5.28
CA GLY A 563 1.33 18.39 -4.40
C GLY A 563 1.68 17.21 -3.51
N SER A 564 2.93 17.12 -3.08
CA SER A 564 3.30 16.35 -1.90
C SER A 564 4.07 17.23 -0.91
N ALA A 565 3.89 16.95 0.38
CA ALA A 565 4.47 17.77 1.46
C ALA A 565 5.99 17.60 1.61
N GLU A 566 6.49 16.43 1.22
CA GLU A 566 7.90 16.03 1.29
C GLU A 566 8.27 15.34 -0.03
N SER A 567 9.56 15.33 -0.39
CA SER A 567 9.98 14.74 -1.67
C SER A 567 9.72 13.24 -1.72
N ARG A 568 10.37 12.46 -0.84
CA ARG A 568 10.44 10.99 -0.96
C ARG A 568 9.90 10.21 0.25
N THR A 569 9.36 10.92 1.24
CA THR A 569 8.77 10.35 2.49
C THR A 569 7.36 10.84 2.75
N ASN A 570 6.71 11.41 1.74
CA ASN A 570 5.39 12.00 1.94
C ASN A 570 4.34 10.94 2.29
N THR A 571 3.34 11.40 3.04
CA THR A 571 2.20 10.59 3.47
C THR A 571 1.15 10.38 2.36
N GLY A 572 1.44 10.82 1.14
CA GLY A 572 0.56 10.80 -0.02
C GLY A 572 0.36 12.16 -0.69
N PRO A 573 -0.33 12.20 -1.84
CA PRO A 573 -0.58 13.41 -2.60
C PRO A 573 -1.71 14.27 -2.02
N HIS A 574 -1.66 15.56 -2.35
CA HIS A 574 -2.68 16.58 -2.10
C HIS A 574 -3.14 17.15 -3.44
N PHE A 575 -4.40 17.54 -3.54
CA PHE A 575 -4.99 18.02 -4.80
C PHE A 575 -5.48 19.45 -4.68
N ALA A 576 -5.23 20.21 -5.75
CA ALA A 576 -5.81 21.52 -5.99
C ALA A 576 -6.17 21.64 -7.48
N LYS A 577 -7.11 22.53 -7.81
CA LYS A 577 -7.41 22.88 -9.21
C LYS A 577 -7.57 24.38 -9.37
N VAL A 578 -7.35 24.88 -10.59
CA VAL A 578 -7.44 26.31 -10.91
C VAL A 578 -7.67 26.54 -12.39
N ASP A 579 -8.25 27.69 -12.74
CA ASP A 579 -8.26 28.20 -14.11
C ASP A 579 -6.81 28.44 -14.62
N PRO A 580 -6.56 28.34 -15.94
CA PRO A 580 -5.23 28.55 -16.53
C PRO A 580 -4.48 29.82 -16.09
N ASP A 581 -5.19 30.95 -15.95
CA ASP A 581 -4.61 32.25 -15.54
C ASP A 581 -4.25 32.32 -14.04
N GLY A 582 -4.60 31.30 -13.26
CA GLY A 582 -4.33 31.20 -11.83
C GLY A 582 -3.30 30.14 -11.45
N VAL A 583 -2.71 29.42 -12.41
CA VAL A 583 -1.74 28.33 -12.13
C VAL A 583 -0.55 28.79 -11.27
N SER A 584 -0.04 30.01 -11.48
CA SER A 584 1.05 30.58 -10.69
C SER A 584 0.59 31.34 -9.44
N ASP A 585 -0.69 31.33 -9.08
CA ASP A 585 -1.25 32.11 -7.97
C ASP A 585 -2.04 31.19 -7.01
N PRO A 586 -1.39 30.69 -5.93
CA PRO A 586 -2.06 29.83 -4.94
C PRO A 586 -3.30 30.45 -4.30
N SER A 587 -3.45 31.79 -4.30
CA SER A 587 -4.66 32.44 -3.79
C SER A 587 -5.89 32.26 -4.70
N LYS A 588 -5.71 31.68 -5.88
CA LYS A 588 -6.80 31.31 -6.79
C LYS A 588 -7.10 29.81 -6.76
N TRP A 589 -6.31 28.99 -6.07
CA TRP A 589 -6.45 27.53 -6.11
C TRP A 589 -7.65 27.06 -5.29
N GLN A 590 -8.36 26.08 -5.81
CA GLN A 590 -9.40 25.33 -5.09
C GLN A 590 -8.79 24.02 -4.60
N TYR A 591 -8.60 23.88 -3.29
CA TYR A 591 -8.03 22.69 -2.68
C TYR A 591 -9.09 21.61 -2.48
N TYR A 592 -8.70 20.35 -2.67
CA TYR A 592 -9.57 19.20 -2.38
C TYR A 592 -9.50 18.83 -0.89
N ASP A 593 -10.65 18.80 -0.25
CA ASP A 593 -10.87 18.35 1.12
C ASP A 593 -12.30 17.74 1.22
N PRO A 594 -12.43 16.40 1.14
CA PRO A 594 -13.72 15.74 1.21
C PRO A 594 -14.40 15.88 2.59
N GLY A 595 -13.64 16.26 3.63
CA GLY A 595 -14.15 16.48 4.98
C GLY A 595 -14.62 17.92 5.25
N ALA A 596 -14.39 18.86 4.33
CA ALA A 596 -14.75 20.26 4.52
C ALA A 596 -16.27 20.44 4.56
N GLN A 597 -16.82 20.71 5.76
CA GLN A 597 -18.25 20.89 6.02
C GLN A 597 -18.93 22.00 5.19
N ASN A 598 -18.14 22.85 4.52
CA ASN A 598 -18.61 23.96 3.69
C ASN A 598 -18.20 23.83 2.20
N SER A 599 -17.81 22.65 1.72
CA SER A 599 -17.53 22.44 0.30
C SER A 599 -18.84 22.41 -0.50
N PRO A 600 -19.07 23.38 -1.41
CA PRO A 600 -20.29 23.40 -2.24
C PRO A 600 -20.26 22.37 -3.38
N SER A 601 -19.15 21.67 -3.60
CA SER A 601 -18.93 20.85 -4.81
C SER A 601 -18.00 19.67 -4.55
N HIS A 602 -18.55 18.53 -4.11
CA HIS A 602 -17.86 17.22 -4.07
C HIS A 602 -16.46 17.25 -3.43
N GLY A 603 -16.29 18.00 -2.33
CA GLY A 603 -15.01 18.10 -1.62
C GLY A 603 -14.05 19.19 -2.12
N TRP A 604 -14.35 19.92 -3.20
CA TRP A 604 -13.53 21.08 -3.61
C TRP A 604 -13.86 22.32 -2.79
N GLY A 605 -12.85 22.95 -2.21
CA GLY A 605 -12.94 24.19 -1.43
C GLY A 605 -13.13 25.44 -2.29
N GLN A 606 -13.24 26.60 -1.63
CA GLN A 606 -13.29 27.90 -2.31
C GLN A 606 -11.89 28.31 -2.80
N PRO A 607 -11.78 29.08 -3.91
CA PRO A 607 -10.50 29.64 -4.37
C PRO A 607 -9.76 30.38 -3.25
N GLY A 608 -8.48 30.06 -3.07
CA GLY A 608 -7.56 30.71 -2.13
C GLY A 608 -7.71 30.30 -0.67
N GLN A 609 -8.68 29.43 -0.35
CA GLN A 609 -8.83 28.91 1.01
C GLN A 609 -7.97 27.66 1.17
N VAL A 610 -6.74 27.86 1.63
CA VAL A 610 -5.86 26.76 2.01
C VAL A 610 -6.47 26.04 3.23
N PRO A 611 -6.75 24.73 3.15
CA PRO A 611 -7.26 23.97 4.30
C PRO A 611 -6.21 23.99 5.42
N SER A 612 -6.69 24.06 6.67
CA SER A 612 -5.78 24.02 7.84
C SER A 612 -5.04 22.69 7.96
N HIS A 613 -5.64 21.63 7.43
CA HIS A 613 -5.08 20.29 7.28
C HIS A 613 -5.45 19.82 5.87
N PRO A 614 -4.56 19.97 4.87
CA PRO A 614 -4.86 19.50 3.54
C PRO A 614 -5.10 18.00 3.57
N TYR A 615 -6.13 17.57 2.85
CA TYR A 615 -6.46 16.17 2.77
C TYR A 615 -5.35 15.45 2.00
N THR A 616 -4.67 14.55 2.67
CA THR A 616 -3.72 13.62 2.06
C THR A 616 -4.49 12.42 1.55
N ILE A 617 -4.32 12.07 0.28
CA ILE A 617 -4.93 10.83 -0.22
C ILE A 617 -4.23 9.65 0.48
N PRO A 618 -4.98 8.79 1.20
CA PRO A 618 -4.39 7.70 1.97
C PRO A 618 -3.80 6.62 1.05
N ASN A 619 -2.99 5.74 1.65
CA ASN A 619 -2.45 4.54 1.02
C ASN A 619 -1.53 4.79 -0.18
N PHE A 620 -0.87 5.93 -0.25
CA PHE A 620 0.24 6.18 -1.18
C PHE A 620 1.55 6.09 -0.40
N PRO A 621 2.26 4.95 -0.44
CA PRO A 621 3.56 4.85 0.20
C PRO A 621 4.59 5.67 -0.59
N ASN A 622 5.32 6.56 0.12
CA ASN A 622 6.58 7.18 -0.32
C ASN A 622 6.60 7.66 -1.79
N VAL A 623 5.65 8.53 -2.18
CA VAL A 623 5.51 8.97 -3.58
C VAL A 623 6.71 9.82 -4.01
N GLY A 624 7.61 9.25 -4.82
CA GLY A 624 8.71 9.96 -5.49
C GLY A 624 8.41 10.24 -6.96
N GLU A 625 9.04 11.29 -7.52
CA GLU A 625 9.08 11.62 -8.96
C GLU A 625 7.80 11.28 -9.74
N ALA A 626 6.66 11.76 -9.24
CA ALA A 626 5.36 11.44 -9.82
C ALA A 626 5.09 12.24 -11.11
N SER A 627 4.02 11.87 -11.80
CA SER A 627 3.41 12.61 -12.89
C SER A 627 1.92 12.35 -12.88
N THR A 628 1.14 13.35 -13.24
CA THR A 628 -0.32 13.24 -13.29
C THR A 628 -0.84 13.63 -14.66
N GLN A 629 -1.88 12.94 -15.11
CA GLN A 629 -2.57 13.19 -16.36
C GLN A 629 -4.04 12.87 -16.20
N VAL A 630 -4.92 13.70 -16.75
CA VAL A 630 -6.34 13.36 -16.86
C VAL A 630 -6.57 12.58 -18.15
N VAL A 631 -7.16 11.40 -18.04
CA VAL A 631 -7.50 10.50 -19.14
C VAL A 631 -9.01 10.22 -19.08
N GLY A 632 -9.75 10.70 -20.08
CA GLY A 632 -11.20 10.67 -20.04
C GLY A 632 -11.75 11.43 -18.81
N ASN A 633 -12.55 10.75 -17.99
CA ASN A 633 -13.10 11.26 -16.73
C ASN A 633 -12.26 10.85 -15.50
N ARG A 634 -10.99 10.48 -15.67
CA ARG A 634 -10.15 9.93 -14.61
C ARG A 634 -8.84 10.69 -14.46
N ILE A 635 -8.36 10.75 -13.24
CA ILE A 635 -7.00 11.17 -12.93
C ILE A 635 -6.14 9.91 -12.92
N VAL A 636 -5.08 9.90 -13.72
CA VAL A 636 -4.04 8.88 -13.70
C VAL A 636 -2.79 9.50 -13.08
N MET A 637 -2.22 8.80 -12.11
CA MET A 637 -0.97 9.18 -11.46
C MET A 637 0.04 8.07 -11.64
N VAL A 638 1.18 8.39 -12.22
CA VAL A 638 2.34 7.50 -12.28
C VAL A 638 3.36 8.02 -11.29
N TYR A 639 3.97 7.16 -10.47
CA TYR A 639 4.90 7.57 -9.44
C TYR A 639 5.94 6.49 -9.14
N THR A 640 7.07 6.93 -8.60
CA THR A 640 8.09 6.03 -8.05
C THR A 640 7.68 5.69 -6.63
N ASP A 641 7.57 4.39 -6.31
CA ASP A 641 7.39 3.95 -4.94
C ASP A 641 8.76 3.93 -4.25
N GLY A 642 8.92 4.81 -3.27
CA GLY A 642 10.12 4.92 -2.45
C GLY A 642 10.19 3.89 -1.32
N ASP A 643 9.19 3.00 -1.20
CA ASP A 643 9.28 1.86 -0.29
C ASP A 643 10.47 0.96 -0.67
N PRO A 644 11.44 0.76 0.23
CA PRO A 644 12.59 -0.08 -0.07
C PRO A 644 12.26 -1.55 -0.33
N ASP A 645 11.11 -2.03 0.16
CA ASP A 645 10.68 -3.42 -0.04
C ASP A 645 9.85 -3.59 -1.34
N HIS A 646 9.34 -2.49 -1.91
CA HIS A 646 8.44 -2.47 -3.07
C HIS A 646 8.92 -1.54 -4.19
N GLY A 647 10.23 -1.25 -4.26
CA GLY A 647 10.77 -0.26 -5.18
C GLY A 647 10.34 -0.46 -6.64
N GLY A 648 9.99 0.62 -7.32
CA GLY A 648 9.57 0.59 -8.72
C GLY A 648 8.79 1.82 -9.15
N VAL A 649 8.21 1.77 -10.35
CA VAL A 649 7.29 2.78 -10.88
C VAL A 649 5.91 2.15 -11.03
N TYR A 650 4.92 2.81 -10.42
CA TYR A 650 3.56 2.34 -10.31
C TYR A 650 2.59 3.37 -10.90
N MET A 651 1.41 2.88 -11.29
CA MET A 651 0.28 3.67 -11.72
C MET A 651 -0.87 3.51 -10.75
N ARG A 652 -1.61 4.58 -10.50
CA ARG A 652 -2.94 4.54 -9.88
C ARG A 652 -3.89 5.44 -10.66
N SER A 653 -5.19 5.16 -10.56
CA SER A 653 -6.20 6.05 -11.11
C SER A 653 -7.38 6.25 -10.17
N ALA A 654 -8.00 7.43 -10.24
CA ALA A 654 -9.23 7.80 -9.54
C ALA A 654 -10.22 8.47 -10.50
N PRO A 655 -11.53 8.47 -10.22
CA PRO A 655 -12.47 9.39 -10.86
C PRO A 655 -12.01 10.86 -10.70
N LEU A 656 -12.21 11.68 -11.73
CA LEU A 656 -11.80 13.07 -11.74
C LEU A 656 -12.57 13.94 -10.73
N ASP A 657 -13.82 13.59 -10.47
CA ASP A 657 -14.70 14.24 -9.50
C ASP A 657 -14.50 13.74 -8.06
N ASP A 658 -13.81 12.60 -7.87
CA ASP A 658 -13.45 12.05 -6.57
C ASP A 658 -11.97 11.60 -6.49
N PRO A 659 -11.02 12.55 -6.34
CA PRO A 659 -9.62 12.25 -6.11
C PRO A 659 -9.32 11.40 -4.86
N SER A 660 -10.27 11.16 -3.95
CA SER A 660 -10.06 10.28 -2.79
C SER A 660 -10.15 8.79 -3.13
N ALA A 661 -10.76 8.45 -4.28
CA ALA A 661 -11.05 7.09 -4.68
C ALA A 661 -9.98 6.49 -5.62
N PHE A 662 -8.69 6.69 -5.33
CA PHE A 662 -7.63 6.02 -6.09
C PHE A 662 -7.70 4.50 -5.89
N GLY A 663 -7.66 3.77 -7.00
CA GLY A 663 -7.53 2.32 -7.01
C GLY A 663 -6.17 1.83 -6.47
N PRO A 664 -6.00 0.51 -6.33
CA PRO A 664 -4.73 -0.07 -5.88
C PRO A 664 -3.57 0.28 -6.85
N PRO A 665 -2.32 0.28 -6.37
CA PRO A 665 -1.15 0.49 -7.23
C PRO A 665 -1.04 -0.63 -8.27
N GLN A 666 -0.74 -0.25 -9.51
CA GLN A 666 -0.52 -1.15 -10.63
C GLN A 666 0.94 -0.99 -11.09
N PRO A 667 1.76 -2.05 -11.04
CA PRO A 667 3.16 -1.94 -11.44
C PRO A 667 3.27 -1.61 -12.93
N ILE A 668 4.10 -0.60 -13.25
CA ILE A 668 4.55 -0.35 -14.62
C ILE A 668 5.92 -1.01 -14.81
N VAL A 669 6.85 -0.75 -13.90
CA VAL A 669 8.17 -1.39 -13.83
C VAL A 669 8.51 -1.65 -12.37
N THR A 670 8.79 -2.89 -12.01
CA THR A 670 9.24 -3.28 -10.68
C THR A 670 10.77 -3.36 -10.64
N ASN A 671 11.38 -2.92 -9.53
CA ASN A 671 12.80 -3.15 -9.28
C ASN A 671 12.93 -4.50 -8.53
N GLU A 672 12.65 -5.63 -9.18
CA GLU A 672 12.78 -6.95 -8.54
C GLU A 672 14.23 -7.15 -8.06
N HIS A 673 14.43 -7.08 -6.74
CA HIS A 673 15.67 -7.43 -6.10
C HIS A 673 15.91 -8.94 -6.26
N THR A 674 16.86 -9.31 -7.12
CA THR A 674 17.37 -10.68 -7.20
C THR A 674 18.22 -11.01 -5.95
N GLY A 675 17.57 -11.11 -4.78
CA GLY A 675 17.99 -11.94 -3.64
C GLY A 675 19.40 -11.80 -3.08
N GLN A 676 19.98 -10.60 -2.93
CA GLN A 676 21.18 -10.43 -2.10
C GLN A 676 21.04 -9.29 -1.09
N ASP A 677 21.29 -9.64 0.17
CA ASP A 677 21.34 -8.78 1.36
C ASP A 677 22.00 -7.42 1.09
N GLY A 678 21.23 -6.34 1.23
CA GLY A 678 21.77 -4.98 1.13
C GLY A 678 20.78 -3.96 1.66
N ARG A 679 21.17 -3.25 2.72
CA ARG A 679 20.39 -2.15 3.27
C ARG A 679 20.34 -1.01 2.24
N VAL A 680 19.20 -0.34 2.16
CA VAL A 680 18.88 0.89 1.42
C VAL A 680 19.93 2.01 1.56
N GLY A 681 20.79 1.92 2.59
CA GLY A 681 21.88 2.86 2.85
C GLY A 681 23.11 2.76 1.94
N ASP A 682 23.21 1.77 1.06
CA ASP A 682 24.28 1.71 0.03
C ASP A 682 23.87 2.42 -1.28
N HIS A 683 23.06 3.48 -1.17
CA HIS A 683 22.65 4.50 -2.15
C HIS A 683 22.20 4.12 -3.58
N TYR A 684 22.76 3.14 -4.26
CA TYR A 684 22.46 2.79 -5.66
C TYR A 684 22.98 1.38 -5.96
N SER A 685 22.26 0.32 -5.58
CA SER A 685 22.53 -1.04 -6.09
C SER A 685 22.07 -1.16 -7.56
N GLN A 686 22.78 -0.43 -8.42
CA GLN A 686 23.10 -0.65 -9.84
C GLN A 686 21.98 -0.75 -10.89
N GLU A 687 20.68 -0.86 -10.58
CA GLU A 687 19.62 -0.88 -11.61
C GLU A 687 18.28 -0.23 -11.19
N THR A 688 18.29 0.85 -10.40
CA THR A 688 17.02 1.48 -9.98
C THR A 688 16.40 2.31 -11.09
N ASN A 689 15.22 1.89 -11.54
CA ASN A 689 14.34 2.71 -12.35
C ASN A 689 13.56 3.65 -11.44
N TYR A 690 13.50 4.92 -11.81
CA TYR A 690 12.80 5.96 -11.07
C TYR A 690 12.31 7.03 -12.04
N GLY A 691 11.38 7.85 -11.58
CA GLY A 691 10.65 8.75 -12.47
C GLY A 691 9.71 7.98 -13.38
N GLY A 692 8.51 8.53 -13.52
CA GLY A 692 7.50 7.99 -14.42
C GLY A 692 6.70 9.14 -14.97
N PHE A 693 7.31 9.90 -15.88
CA PHE A 693 6.71 11.11 -16.42
C PHE A 693 5.84 10.79 -17.63
N ILE A 694 4.55 11.08 -17.53
CA ILE A 694 3.60 10.79 -18.61
C ILE A 694 3.89 11.74 -19.78
N GLN A 695 4.39 11.20 -20.88
CA GLN A 695 4.68 11.92 -22.12
C GLN A 695 3.43 12.16 -22.93
N ASP A 696 2.66 11.10 -23.16
CA ASP A 696 1.48 11.15 -24.01
C ASP A 696 0.48 10.08 -23.62
N VAL A 697 -0.77 10.31 -23.95
CA VAL A 697 -1.86 9.36 -23.85
C VAL A 697 -2.55 9.34 -25.20
N SER A 698 -2.71 8.15 -25.79
CA SER A 698 -3.35 8.05 -27.09
C SER A 698 -4.76 8.64 -27.06
N PRO A 699 -5.26 9.19 -28.19
CA PRO A 699 -6.58 9.83 -28.23
C PRO A 699 -7.74 8.93 -27.77
N ASP A 700 -7.58 7.61 -27.88
CA ASP A 700 -8.56 6.61 -27.43
C ASP A 700 -8.39 6.20 -25.95
N GLY A 701 -7.37 6.73 -25.26
CA GLY A 701 -7.07 6.42 -23.86
C GLY A 701 -6.49 5.02 -23.63
N LYS A 702 -6.19 4.25 -24.69
CA LYS A 702 -5.77 2.84 -24.57
C LYS A 702 -4.27 2.65 -24.40
N THR A 703 -3.48 3.66 -24.70
CA THR A 703 -2.04 3.60 -24.52
C THR A 703 -1.53 4.88 -23.88
N MET A 704 -0.51 4.73 -23.04
CA MET A 704 0.15 5.83 -22.38
C MET A 704 1.66 5.64 -22.53
N THR A 705 2.36 6.67 -22.99
CA THR A 705 3.83 6.65 -23.02
C THR A 705 4.36 7.32 -21.77
N VAL A 706 5.17 6.60 -21.01
CA VAL A 706 5.80 7.04 -19.77
C VAL A 706 7.31 7.13 -19.98
N MET A 707 7.89 8.30 -19.71
CA MET A 707 9.34 8.49 -19.68
C MET A 707 9.89 8.08 -18.33
N MET A 708 10.79 7.11 -18.34
CA MET A 708 11.45 6.59 -17.16
C MET A 708 12.90 7.02 -17.12
N SER A 709 13.41 7.23 -15.91
CA SER A 709 14.82 7.49 -15.64
C SER A 709 15.46 6.23 -15.06
N ARG A 710 16.74 6.03 -15.38
CA ARG A 710 17.56 4.96 -14.84
C ARG A 710 18.85 5.55 -14.33
N TRP A 711 19.29 5.12 -13.15
CA TRP A 711 20.50 5.69 -12.54
C TRP A 711 21.81 5.13 -13.15
N ASP A 712 21.84 3.86 -13.55
CA ASP A 712 23.05 3.21 -14.06
C ASP A 712 22.77 2.23 -15.24
N PRO A 713 23.17 2.56 -16.49
CA PRO A 713 23.77 3.83 -16.87
C PRO A 713 22.74 4.96 -16.79
N TYR A 714 23.20 6.14 -16.35
CA TYR A 714 22.35 7.32 -16.20
C TYR A 714 21.68 7.69 -17.52
N GLY A 715 20.34 7.70 -17.57
CA GLY A 715 19.61 8.10 -18.77
C GLY A 715 18.12 7.85 -18.73
N LEU A 716 17.48 8.11 -19.87
CA LEU A 716 16.03 8.08 -20.04
C LEU A 716 15.61 7.08 -21.10
N TYR A 717 14.44 6.46 -20.89
CA TYR A 717 13.82 5.59 -21.88
C TYR A 717 12.28 5.67 -21.81
N PRO A 718 11.58 5.59 -22.95
CA PRO A 718 10.13 5.52 -22.99
C PRO A 718 9.63 4.09 -22.73
N VAL A 719 8.49 3.98 -22.04
CA VAL A 719 7.72 2.77 -21.84
C VAL A 719 6.29 3.01 -22.30
N THR A 720 5.75 2.10 -23.11
CA THR A 720 4.34 2.14 -23.51
C THR A 720 3.53 1.24 -22.58
N VAL A 721 2.58 1.86 -21.89
CA VAL A 721 1.63 1.22 -21.00
C VAL A 721 0.32 1.05 -21.76
N HIS A 722 -0.15 -0.18 -21.90
CA HIS A 722 -1.46 -0.50 -22.49
C HIS A 722 -2.51 -0.49 -21.38
N LEU A 723 -3.58 0.27 -21.60
CA LEU A 723 -4.67 0.50 -20.67
C LEU A 723 -5.92 -0.25 -21.15
N ALA A 724 -6.61 -0.93 -20.21
CA ALA A 724 -7.87 -1.64 -20.44
C ALA A 724 -9.00 -0.73 -20.90
#